data_AF-A0A1I8FMV3-F1
#
_entry.id   AF-A0A1I8FMV3-F1
#
_cell.length_a   1.000
_cell.length_b   1.000
_cell.length_c   1.000
_cell.angle_alpha   90.00
_cell.angle_beta   90.00
_cell.angle_gamma   90.00
#
_symmetry.space_group_name_H-M   'P 1'
#
loop_
_entity.id
_entity.type
_entity.pdbx_description
1 polymer ?
#
loop_
_entity_poly.entity_id
_entity_poly.type
_entity_poly.pdbx_seq_one_letter_code
_entity_poly.pdbx_strand_id
1 'polypeptide(L)'
;KLRMYDYGDFLASMILLSLAFCLLLCVKGVLAPTSTDHGRSGNYLFDYYWGTELYPRICGIDIKVFTNCRFGLTVWALAVAVFALKSYELHGRVVDGMAVTAALQLLYLTKFFWWEAGYYRTIDIITDRAGFYICWGCLCFVPSFYTLVSLFMVRQPEPVGPAWTAALLGFGLASLAVNYWSDWQKQAARAADGQLNIWGRPARVIRAKYSLENGQERQSVLLASGFWAVSRHFHYIPELSLTLCWSAVCGTGCHIIPYMYFAFLSVLLFHRSFRDDKKCRDKYGKYWSEYCKLVPYKIKAAEIVETMYGILLEGVQHYLEHTYGAQAWAKIRELAECRHPTFETRRGYNEHLLMQLFEAASSLTGLTVDQLTFENGCFFVGYLAKYGYDKVLRVMGRHLRDFYHGIDNLHEHLRFSYPRIRPPTFIVADESPTGAERGMRILYKTRRPGFQHYARGQLYTIARVLYQLELDIGLVDSSQQGAYSLYVYELRFDNVAYSGEHSTAYRIIDPDSYVVPYRDFITLFPYYLALDRSLTRFANILGEAADGVHFGINFMLIRPFIDCCWMSQSEQPPIAYQPQFLKHRHNIFEIAAYNRTVSAGGKAQCAPPDRGQTGDKSEDTSLSRSDDSKLVRFKGQMIYMPTWDRLLYICSPRVKNTHEMALKNIYLNDLSLHDCSRDLTLAGDQQSEELFELLRQQQEQTRQMELSMRKLDRERKRADSLLFECLPKSVARKLRKGLDDPMTTIRCIAQPAQSSRLRNHTDLKVPLTLNQHS
;
A
#
# COMPACT_ATOMS: atom_id res chain seq x y z
N LYS A 1 -20.32 17.87 -42.96
CA LYS A 1 -20.21 18.38 -41.57
C LYS A 1 -20.36 17.22 -40.58
N LEU A 2 -19.27 16.56 -40.20
CA LEU A 2 -19.29 15.46 -39.21
C LEU A 2 -19.37 16.04 -37.78
N ARG A 3 -20.59 16.28 -37.27
CA ARG A 3 -20.84 16.85 -35.93
C ARG A 3 -20.27 16.00 -34.77
N MET A 4 -19.94 14.74 -35.01
CA MET A 4 -19.33 13.85 -34.01
C MET A 4 -17.89 14.25 -33.63
N TYR A 5 -17.25 15.12 -34.42
CA TYR A 5 -15.95 15.72 -34.09
C TYR A 5 -16.05 16.87 -33.08
N ASP A 6 -17.22 17.50 -32.93
CA ASP A 6 -17.51 18.51 -31.90
C ASP A 6 -17.69 17.77 -30.55
N TYR A 7 -16.58 17.22 -30.06
CA TYR A 7 -16.55 16.22 -28.99
C TYR A 7 -17.17 16.73 -27.69
N GLY A 8 -17.13 18.04 -27.43
CA GLY A 8 -17.78 18.66 -26.27
C GLY A 8 -19.30 18.54 -26.30
N ASP A 9 -19.93 18.94 -27.40
CA ASP A 9 -21.40 18.90 -27.56
C ASP A 9 -21.90 17.45 -27.65
N PHE A 10 -21.15 16.59 -28.34
CA PHE A 10 -21.43 15.16 -28.42
C PHE A 10 -21.39 14.51 -27.03
N LEU A 11 -20.35 14.79 -26.24
CA LEU A 11 -20.19 14.24 -24.89
C LEU A 11 -21.28 14.77 -23.94
N ALA A 12 -21.55 16.08 -23.96
CA ALA A 12 -22.59 16.68 -23.13
C ALA A 12 -23.97 16.08 -23.42
N SER A 13 -24.30 15.90 -24.70
CA SER A 13 -25.56 15.27 -25.13
C SER A 13 -25.66 13.82 -24.66
N MET A 14 -24.58 13.04 -24.79
CA MET A 14 -24.54 11.65 -24.33
C MET A 14 -24.66 11.53 -22.81
N ILE A 15 -24.01 12.41 -22.04
CA ILE A 15 -24.11 12.43 -20.58
C ILE A 15 -25.55 12.71 -20.15
N LEU A 16 -26.17 13.78 -20.67
CA LEU A 16 -27.52 14.15 -20.28
C LEU A 16 -28.55 13.09 -20.67
N LEU A 17 -28.44 12.55 -21.90
CA LEU A 17 -29.34 11.50 -22.39
C LEU A 17 -29.19 10.21 -21.58
N SER A 18 -27.96 9.78 -21.28
CA SER A 18 -27.72 8.55 -20.53
C SER A 18 -28.17 8.65 -19.07
N LEU A 19 -27.97 9.80 -18.42
CA LEU A 19 -28.48 10.04 -17.06
C LEU A 19 -30.00 9.99 -17.01
N ALA A 20 -30.69 10.65 -17.95
CA ALA A 20 -32.14 10.62 -18.07
C ALA A 20 -32.65 9.20 -18.40
N PHE A 21 -31.95 8.47 -19.28
CA PHE A 21 -32.30 7.10 -19.65
C PHE A 21 -32.18 6.14 -18.46
N CYS A 22 -31.11 6.23 -17.66
CA CYS A 22 -30.97 5.43 -16.45
C CYS A 22 -32.05 5.75 -15.40
N LEU A 23 -32.48 7.01 -15.31
CA LEU A 23 -33.58 7.41 -14.44
C LEU A 23 -34.89 6.78 -14.90
N LEU A 24 -35.15 6.81 -16.20
CA LEU A 24 -36.31 6.17 -16.81
C LEU A 24 -36.32 4.66 -16.53
N LEU A 25 -35.17 3.98 -16.63
CA LEU A 25 -35.07 2.55 -16.30
C LEU A 25 -35.35 2.27 -14.83
N CYS A 26 -34.85 3.11 -13.93
CA CYS A 26 -35.13 2.98 -12.51
C CYS A 26 -36.64 3.13 -12.22
N VAL A 27 -37.27 4.18 -12.76
CA VAL A 27 -38.72 4.44 -12.62
C VAL A 27 -39.54 3.31 -13.23
N LYS A 28 -39.19 2.87 -14.44
CA LYS A 28 -39.86 1.78 -15.15
C LYS A 28 -39.78 0.46 -14.39
N GLY A 29 -38.62 0.12 -13.81
CA GLY A 29 -38.49 -1.10 -13.02
C GLY A 29 -39.22 -1.06 -11.66
N VAL A 30 -39.61 0.12 -11.17
CA VAL A 30 -40.47 0.27 -9.99
C VAL A 30 -41.96 0.20 -10.36
N LEU A 31 -42.36 0.86 -11.45
CA LEU A 31 -43.77 1.00 -11.82
C LEU A 31 -44.31 -0.15 -12.68
N ALA A 32 -43.47 -0.71 -13.56
CA ALA A 32 -43.85 -1.72 -14.54
C ALA A 32 -42.68 -2.69 -14.83
N PRO A 33 -42.26 -3.49 -13.82
CA PRO A 33 -41.20 -4.48 -14.01
C PRO A 33 -41.59 -5.54 -15.04
N THR A 34 -40.65 -5.93 -15.89
CA THR A 34 -40.88 -6.91 -16.97
C THR A 34 -40.71 -8.35 -16.51
N SER A 35 -39.79 -8.61 -15.57
CA SER A 35 -39.49 -9.96 -15.08
C SER A 35 -39.76 -10.11 -13.59
N THR A 36 -39.88 -11.35 -13.13
CA THR A 36 -39.95 -11.71 -11.71
C THR A 36 -38.64 -11.45 -10.96
N ASP A 37 -37.52 -11.30 -11.68
CA ASP A 37 -36.21 -10.93 -11.13
C ASP A 37 -36.03 -9.39 -11.09
N HIS A 38 -36.96 -8.73 -10.41
CA HIS A 38 -36.88 -7.32 -10.04
C HIS A 38 -36.80 -7.20 -8.52
N GLY A 39 -36.09 -6.20 -8.03
CA GLY A 39 -35.90 -6.02 -6.59
C GLY A 39 -35.49 -4.60 -6.25
N ARG A 40 -35.86 -4.15 -5.05
CA ARG A 40 -35.49 -2.84 -4.50
C ARG A 40 -34.68 -3.04 -3.24
N SER A 41 -33.64 -2.24 -3.08
CA SER A 41 -32.78 -2.24 -1.89
C SER A 41 -33.34 -1.40 -0.73
N GLY A 42 -34.38 -0.59 -0.99
CA GLY A 42 -34.92 0.39 -0.04
C GLY A 42 -34.21 1.75 -0.09
N ASN A 43 -33.07 1.86 -0.80
CA ASN A 43 -32.36 3.11 -1.03
C ASN A 43 -32.46 3.52 -2.51
N TYR A 44 -33.13 4.63 -2.79
CA TYR A 44 -33.34 5.15 -4.15
C TYR A 44 -32.04 5.41 -4.92
N LEU A 45 -30.99 5.90 -4.25
CA LEU A 45 -29.71 6.17 -4.91
C LEU A 45 -29.02 4.87 -5.33
N PHE A 46 -29.11 3.84 -4.49
CA PHE A 46 -28.56 2.53 -4.79
C PHE A 46 -29.36 1.82 -5.90
N ASP A 47 -30.69 1.91 -5.87
CA ASP A 47 -31.57 1.36 -6.91
C ASP A 47 -31.32 2.02 -8.28
N TYR A 48 -31.00 3.32 -8.31
CA TYR A 48 -30.57 4.01 -9.53
C TYR A 48 -29.19 3.55 -10.02
N TYR A 49 -28.22 3.46 -9.10
CA TYR A 49 -26.85 3.07 -9.42
C TYR A 49 -26.77 1.62 -9.93
N TRP A 50 -27.32 0.69 -9.16
CA TRP A 50 -27.25 -0.75 -9.40
C TRP A 50 -28.29 -1.21 -10.44
N GLY A 51 -29.48 -0.63 -10.44
CA GLY A 51 -30.60 -1.03 -11.28
C GLY A 51 -31.59 -1.94 -10.56
N THR A 52 -32.87 -1.83 -10.93
CA THR A 52 -34.00 -2.54 -10.32
C THR A 52 -34.32 -3.87 -11.03
N GLU A 53 -34.17 -3.93 -12.34
CA GLU A 53 -34.40 -5.13 -13.16
C GLU A 53 -33.09 -5.71 -13.73
N LEU A 54 -33.01 -7.04 -13.85
CA LEU A 54 -31.88 -7.68 -14.53
C LEU A 54 -31.96 -7.55 -16.06
N TYR A 55 -33.15 -7.71 -16.65
CA TYR A 55 -33.39 -7.66 -18.10
C TYR A 55 -34.64 -6.81 -18.43
N PRO A 56 -34.56 -5.47 -18.31
CA PRO A 56 -35.69 -4.61 -18.63
C PRO A 56 -35.99 -4.68 -20.14
N ARG A 57 -37.25 -4.96 -20.48
CA ARG A 57 -37.72 -4.87 -21.88
C ARG A 57 -38.58 -3.63 -22.08
N ILE A 58 -38.37 -2.95 -23.20
CA ILE A 58 -39.21 -1.85 -23.68
C ILE A 58 -39.57 -2.18 -25.13
N CYS A 59 -40.86 -2.20 -25.46
CA CYS A 59 -41.35 -2.54 -26.81
C CYS A 59 -40.79 -3.86 -27.37
N GLY A 60 -40.59 -4.87 -26.51
CA GLY A 60 -40.05 -6.18 -26.90
C GLY A 60 -38.52 -6.26 -27.04
N ILE A 61 -37.80 -5.13 -26.90
CA ILE A 61 -36.33 -5.08 -26.99
C ILE A 61 -35.74 -5.22 -25.58
N ASP A 62 -34.74 -6.10 -25.43
CA ASP A 62 -33.90 -6.17 -24.23
C ASP A 62 -32.96 -4.95 -24.19
N ILE A 63 -33.23 -4.04 -23.26
CA ILE A 63 -32.50 -2.77 -23.17
C ILE A 63 -31.04 -2.99 -22.78
N LYS A 64 -30.76 -4.00 -21.97
CA LYS A 64 -29.41 -4.27 -21.50
C LYS A 64 -28.52 -4.74 -22.66
N VAL A 65 -29.04 -5.65 -23.48
CA VAL A 65 -28.37 -6.12 -24.71
C VAL A 65 -28.25 -4.98 -25.72
N PHE A 66 -29.31 -4.18 -25.90
CA PHE A 66 -29.30 -3.05 -26.82
C PHE A 66 -28.24 -2.01 -26.45
N THR A 67 -28.24 -1.53 -25.21
CA THR A 67 -27.31 -0.50 -24.74
C THR A 67 -25.85 -0.96 -24.78
N ASN A 68 -25.59 -2.17 -24.30
CA ASN A 68 -24.23 -2.73 -24.21
C ASN A 68 -23.69 -3.16 -25.57
N CYS A 69 -24.39 -4.07 -26.27
CA CYS A 69 -23.88 -4.71 -27.47
C CYS A 69 -24.16 -3.91 -28.75
N ARG A 70 -25.37 -3.35 -28.90
CA ARG A 70 -25.80 -2.73 -30.17
C ARG A 70 -25.47 -1.24 -30.23
N PHE A 71 -25.61 -0.51 -29.13
CA PHE A 71 -25.30 0.91 -29.12
C PHE A 71 -23.82 1.15 -28.84
N GLY A 72 -23.33 0.76 -27.65
CA GLY A 72 -21.98 1.13 -27.19
C GLY A 72 -20.87 0.72 -28.15
N LEU A 73 -20.88 -0.53 -28.62
CA LEU A 73 -19.83 -1.07 -29.49
C LEU A 73 -19.94 -0.60 -30.95
N THR A 74 -21.16 -0.41 -31.47
CA THR A 74 -21.35 0.15 -32.82
C THR A 74 -20.96 1.62 -32.87
N VAL A 75 -21.32 2.40 -31.85
CA VAL A 75 -20.92 3.82 -31.76
C VAL A 75 -19.41 3.94 -31.57
N TRP A 76 -18.78 3.04 -30.81
CA TRP A 76 -17.32 2.98 -30.74
C TRP A 76 -16.70 2.74 -32.12
N ALA A 77 -17.17 1.75 -32.88
CA ALA A 77 -16.66 1.47 -34.23
C ALA A 77 -16.86 2.68 -35.17
N LEU A 78 -18.04 3.28 -35.12
CA LEU A 78 -18.39 4.46 -35.93
C LEU A 78 -17.50 5.66 -35.59
N ALA A 79 -17.27 5.93 -34.30
CA ALA A 79 -16.43 7.02 -33.83
C ALA A 79 -14.99 6.89 -34.36
N VAL A 80 -14.43 5.68 -34.30
CA VAL A 80 -13.07 5.40 -34.82
C VAL A 80 -13.00 5.65 -36.33
N ALA A 81 -13.98 5.17 -37.09
CA ALA A 81 -14.06 5.42 -38.53
C ALA A 81 -14.21 6.92 -38.87
N VAL A 82 -15.06 7.63 -38.12
CA VAL A 82 -15.26 9.08 -38.25
C VAL A 82 -13.97 9.84 -37.95
N PHE A 83 -13.23 9.46 -36.90
CA PHE A 83 -11.95 10.09 -36.56
C PHE A 83 -10.88 9.82 -37.63
N ALA A 84 -10.80 8.60 -38.17
CA ALA A 84 -9.90 8.30 -39.28
C ALA A 84 -10.22 9.15 -40.53
N LEU A 85 -11.50 9.26 -40.91
CA LEU A 85 -11.95 10.12 -42.01
C LEU A 85 -11.66 11.60 -41.74
N LYS A 86 -11.87 12.07 -40.51
CA LYS A 86 -11.61 13.45 -40.12
C LYS A 86 -10.12 13.77 -40.15
N SER A 87 -9.27 12.83 -39.76
CA SER A 87 -7.82 12.95 -39.89
C SER A 87 -7.40 13.10 -41.36
N TYR A 88 -8.05 12.37 -42.27
CA TYR A 88 -7.81 12.49 -43.71
C TYR A 88 -8.27 13.85 -44.25
N GLU A 89 -9.45 14.34 -43.84
CA GLU A 89 -9.97 15.65 -44.24
C GLU A 89 -9.05 16.80 -43.77
N LEU A 90 -8.50 16.72 -42.55
CA LEU A 90 -7.65 17.78 -41.99
C LEU A 90 -6.22 17.79 -42.56
N HIS A 91 -5.65 16.61 -42.82
CA HIS A 91 -4.22 16.48 -43.18
C HIS A 91 -3.97 16.08 -44.63
N GLY A 92 -5.01 15.81 -45.42
CA GLY A 92 -4.93 15.37 -46.82
C GLY A 92 -4.35 13.96 -47.03
N ARG A 93 -3.96 13.27 -45.95
CA ARG A 93 -3.44 11.90 -45.94
C ARG A 93 -3.82 11.18 -44.65
N VAL A 94 -3.94 9.85 -44.71
CA VAL A 94 -4.04 9.03 -43.50
C VAL A 94 -2.63 8.82 -42.97
N VAL A 95 -2.35 9.30 -41.75
CA VAL A 95 -1.05 9.09 -41.10
C VAL A 95 -0.97 7.64 -40.64
N ASP A 96 0.19 7.01 -40.83
CA ASP A 96 0.46 5.59 -40.60
C ASP A 96 -0.07 5.11 -39.25
N GLY A 97 0.12 5.94 -38.22
CA GLY A 97 -0.34 5.63 -36.90
C GLY A 97 -1.87 5.54 -36.76
N MET A 98 -2.59 6.50 -37.36
CA MET A 98 -4.05 6.51 -37.37
C MET A 98 -4.58 5.26 -38.08
N ALA A 99 -3.93 4.86 -39.18
CA ALA A 99 -4.30 3.65 -39.91
C ALA A 99 -4.15 2.39 -39.03
N VAL A 100 -3.05 2.25 -38.29
CA VAL A 100 -2.83 1.11 -37.38
C VAL A 100 -3.86 1.08 -36.26
N THR A 101 -4.07 2.22 -35.59
CA THR A 101 -5.04 2.33 -34.48
C THR A 101 -6.45 2.00 -34.97
N ALA A 102 -6.89 2.61 -36.08
CA ALA A 102 -8.21 2.36 -36.63
C ALA A 102 -8.37 0.91 -37.09
N ALA A 103 -7.38 0.33 -37.76
CA ALA A 103 -7.42 -1.06 -38.21
C ALA A 103 -7.54 -2.04 -37.04
N LEU A 104 -6.69 -1.90 -36.01
CA LEU A 104 -6.71 -2.80 -34.85
C LEU A 104 -8.01 -2.68 -34.05
N GLN A 105 -8.52 -1.46 -33.84
CA GLN A 105 -9.78 -1.23 -33.11
C GLN A 105 -11.00 -1.74 -33.90
N LEU A 106 -11.07 -1.47 -35.20
CA LEU A 106 -12.18 -1.95 -36.04
C LEU A 106 -12.17 -3.48 -36.18
N LEU A 107 -11.00 -4.11 -36.29
CA LEU A 107 -10.89 -5.58 -36.30
C LEU A 107 -11.30 -6.19 -34.95
N TYR A 108 -10.89 -5.58 -33.84
CA TYR A 108 -11.30 -5.99 -32.51
C TYR A 108 -12.83 -5.91 -32.33
N LEU A 109 -13.45 -4.83 -32.80
CA LEU A 109 -14.90 -4.64 -32.75
C LEU A 109 -15.66 -5.57 -33.71
N THR A 110 -15.13 -5.79 -34.91
CA THR A 110 -15.71 -6.74 -35.88
C THR A 110 -15.72 -8.15 -35.30
N LYS A 111 -14.62 -8.55 -34.62
CA LYS A 111 -14.54 -9.81 -33.89
C LYS A 111 -15.64 -9.93 -32.84
N PHE A 112 -15.94 -8.86 -32.10
CA PHE A 112 -17.02 -8.90 -31.10
C PHE A 112 -18.36 -9.30 -31.76
N PHE A 113 -18.71 -8.69 -32.90
CA PHE A 113 -19.96 -9.00 -33.60
C PHE A 113 -19.96 -10.41 -34.20
N TRP A 114 -18.80 -10.92 -34.62
CA TRP A 114 -18.67 -12.32 -35.06
C TRP A 114 -18.88 -13.33 -33.92
N TRP A 115 -18.43 -13.00 -32.71
CA TRP A 115 -18.51 -13.86 -31.52
C TRP A 115 -19.59 -13.40 -30.52
N GLU A 116 -20.64 -12.72 -31.00
CA GLU A 116 -21.65 -12.08 -30.13
C GLU A 116 -22.30 -13.08 -29.16
N ALA A 117 -22.56 -14.31 -29.60
CA ALA A 117 -23.19 -15.37 -28.79
C ALA A 117 -22.42 -15.70 -27.51
N GLY A 118 -21.09 -15.59 -27.53
CA GLY A 118 -20.27 -15.85 -26.35
C GLY A 118 -20.34 -14.73 -25.32
N TYR A 119 -20.60 -13.49 -25.74
CA TYR A 119 -20.74 -12.34 -24.86
C TYR A 119 -21.95 -12.45 -23.92
N TYR A 120 -23.04 -13.09 -24.36
CA TYR A 120 -24.21 -13.35 -23.50
C TYR A 120 -23.88 -14.18 -22.26
N ARG A 121 -22.74 -14.89 -22.25
CA ARG A 121 -22.28 -15.70 -21.11
C ARG A 121 -21.40 -14.92 -20.12
N THR A 122 -21.22 -13.62 -20.34
CA THR A 122 -20.43 -12.75 -19.46
C THR A 122 -21.20 -12.36 -18.21
N ILE A 123 -20.46 -11.97 -17.18
CA ILE A 123 -21.00 -11.49 -15.90
C ILE A 123 -21.85 -10.24 -16.12
N ASP A 124 -21.37 -9.34 -16.98
CA ASP A 124 -22.04 -8.08 -17.30
C ASP A 124 -23.47 -8.33 -17.83
N ILE A 125 -23.71 -9.42 -18.57
CA ILE A 125 -25.06 -9.81 -19.05
C ILE A 125 -25.82 -10.69 -18.05
N ILE A 126 -25.18 -11.62 -17.35
CA ILE A 126 -25.90 -12.61 -16.51
C ILE A 126 -26.23 -12.11 -15.10
N THR A 127 -25.38 -11.29 -14.48
CA THR A 127 -25.52 -10.97 -13.04
C THR A 127 -25.82 -9.51 -12.74
N ASP A 128 -25.24 -8.59 -13.50
CA ASP A 128 -25.25 -7.18 -13.12
C ASP A 128 -26.58 -6.53 -13.58
N ARG A 129 -27.33 -5.83 -12.72
CA ARG A 129 -28.64 -5.27 -13.08
C ARG A 129 -28.52 -4.07 -14.05
N ALA A 130 -29.58 -3.78 -14.80
CA ALA A 130 -29.60 -2.72 -15.80
C ALA A 130 -29.85 -1.34 -15.17
N GLY A 131 -28.85 -0.83 -14.43
CA GLY A 131 -28.84 0.50 -13.81
C GLY A 131 -27.83 1.46 -14.44
N PHE A 132 -27.54 2.56 -13.74
CA PHE A 132 -26.52 3.53 -14.14
C PHE A 132 -25.16 2.85 -14.38
N TYR A 133 -24.71 1.98 -13.48
CA TYR A 133 -23.40 1.34 -13.54
C TYR A 133 -23.08 0.69 -14.91
N ILE A 134 -24.02 -0.05 -15.51
CA ILE A 134 -23.83 -0.66 -16.84
C ILE A 134 -24.27 0.29 -17.94
N CYS A 135 -25.51 0.79 -17.89
CA CYS A 135 -26.11 1.47 -19.04
C CYS A 135 -25.41 2.80 -19.33
N TRP A 136 -25.03 3.58 -18.31
CA TRP A 136 -24.26 4.80 -18.52
C TRP A 136 -22.85 4.49 -19.06
N GLY A 137 -22.24 3.42 -18.54
CA GLY A 137 -20.95 2.92 -19.04
C GLY A 137 -20.97 2.64 -20.55
N CYS A 138 -22.00 1.95 -21.04
CA CYS A 138 -22.10 1.60 -22.45
C CYS A 138 -22.60 2.75 -23.34
N LEU A 139 -23.48 3.61 -22.84
CA LEU A 139 -24.07 4.71 -23.61
C LEU A 139 -23.14 5.93 -23.72
N CYS A 140 -22.35 6.20 -22.69
CA CYS A 140 -21.52 7.40 -22.62
C CYS A 140 -20.04 7.06 -22.51
N PHE A 141 -19.65 6.22 -21.55
CA PHE A 141 -18.23 6.00 -21.23
C PHE A 141 -17.49 5.27 -22.37
N VAL A 142 -18.07 4.22 -22.95
CA VAL A 142 -17.45 3.48 -24.08
C VAL A 142 -17.30 4.38 -25.32
N PRO A 143 -18.35 5.03 -25.85
CA PRO A 143 -18.22 5.93 -27.01
C PRO A 143 -17.23 7.09 -26.83
N SER A 144 -17.01 7.55 -25.60
CA SER A 144 -16.14 8.70 -25.30
C SER A 144 -14.72 8.27 -24.93
N PHE A 145 -14.57 7.47 -23.88
CA PHE A 145 -13.28 7.16 -23.28
C PHE A 145 -12.48 6.16 -24.12
N TYR A 146 -13.13 5.18 -24.74
CA TYR A 146 -12.45 4.13 -25.51
C TYR A 146 -11.98 4.64 -26.88
N THR A 147 -12.52 5.78 -27.33
CA THR A 147 -12.17 6.43 -28.59
C THR A 147 -11.10 7.51 -28.43
N LEU A 148 -10.64 7.78 -27.20
CA LEU A 148 -9.69 8.86 -26.88
C LEU A 148 -8.38 8.79 -27.67
N VAL A 149 -7.85 7.59 -27.90
CA VAL A 149 -6.63 7.39 -28.68
C VAL A 149 -6.83 7.90 -30.10
N SER A 150 -7.89 7.44 -30.75
CA SER A 150 -8.24 7.84 -32.11
C SER A 150 -8.55 9.34 -32.19
N LEU A 151 -9.25 9.91 -31.20
CA LEU A 151 -9.47 11.36 -31.14
C LEU A 151 -8.16 12.15 -31.00
N PHE A 152 -7.25 11.71 -30.13
CA PHE A 152 -5.95 12.34 -29.91
C PHE A 152 -5.14 12.38 -31.20
N MET A 153 -5.12 11.28 -31.96
CA MET A 153 -4.40 11.19 -33.22
C MET A 153 -4.96 12.08 -34.33
N VAL A 154 -6.25 12.45 -34.27
CA VAL A 154 -6.80 13.46 -35.19
C VAL A 154 -6.21 14.84 -34.90
N ARG A 155 -5.93 15.16 -33.62
CA ARG A 155 -5.39 16.47 -33.23
C ARG A 155 -3.87 16.54 -33.35
N GLN A 156 -3.18 15.43 -33.11
CA GLN A 156 -1.73 15.32 -33.10
C GLN A 156 -1.29 14.12 -33.94
N PRO A 157 -1.20 14.27 -35.27
CA PRO A 157 -0.77 13.18 -36.15
C PRO A 157 0.76 13.09 -36.20
N GLU A 158 1.34 12.18 -35.42
CA GLU A 158 2.77 11.90 -35.46
C GLU A 158 3.11 10.74 -36.42
N PRO A 159 4.09 10.89 -37.33
CA PRO A 159 4.56 9.79 -38.16
C PRO A 159 5.44 8.85 -37.32
N VAL A 160 5.07 7.57 -37.24
CA VAL A 160 5.78 6.55 -36.45
C VAL A 160 6.90 5.86 -37.25
N GLY A 161 6.80 5.91 -38.58
CA GLY A 161 7.72 5.27 -39.50
C GLY A 161 7.28 3.84 -39.88
N PRO A 162 7.66 3.35 -41.08
CA PRO A 162 7.12 2.12 -41.65
C PRO A 162 7.50 0.86 -40.85
N ALA A 163 8.70 0.82 -40.28
CA ALA A 163 9.17 -0.33 -39.49
C ALA A 163 8.36 -0.51 -38.20
N TRP A 164 8.17 0.58 -37.44
CA TRP A 164 7.36 0.56 -36.22
C TRP A 164 5.88 0.33 -36.51
N THR A 165 5.36 0.90 -37.61
CA THR A 165 3.99 0.67 -38.08
C THR A 165 3.76 -0.82 -38.35
N ALA A 166 4.66 -1.48 -39.09
CA ALA A 166 4.57 -2.91 -39.37
C ALA A 166 4.70 -3.76 -38.09
N ALA A 167 5.62 -3.39 -37.18
CA ALA A 167 5.82 -4.09 -35.92
C ALA A 167 4.59 -4.01 -34.99
N LEU A 168 4.03 -2.81 -34.80
CA LEU A 168 2.85 -2.59 -33.95
C LEU A 168 1.60 -3.24 -34.53
N LEU A 169 1.41 -3.16 -35.85
CA LEU A 169 0.31 -3.84 -36.53
C LEU A 169 0.45 -5.37 -36.42
N GLY A 170 1.64 -5.91 -36.70
CA GLY A 170 1.91 -7.35 -36.61
C GLY A 170 1.72 -7.90 -35.19
N PHE A 171 2.28 -7.22 -34.19
CA PHE A 171 2.13 -7.63 -32.79
C PHE A 171 0.70 -7.44 -32.28
N GLY A 172 -0.01 -6.39 -32.73
CA GLY A 172 -1.42 -6.17 -32.43
C GLY A 172 -2.30 -7.28 -33.02
N LEU A 173 -2.13 -7.64 -34.30
CA LEU A 173 -2.85 -8.74 -34.94
C LEU A 173 -2.56 -10.08 -34.27
N ALA A 174 -1.30 -10.35 -33.91
CA ALA A 174 -0.93 -11.54 -33.16
C ALA A 174 -1.61 -11.58 -31.78
N SER A 175 -1.63 -10.45 -31.06
CA SER A 175 -2.33 -10.33 -29.78
C SER A 175 -3.84 -10.57 -29.92
N LEU A 176 -4.48 -10.01 -30.95
CA LEU A 176 -5.89 -10.24 -31.25
C LEU A 176 -6.19 -11.73 -31.53
N ALA A 177 -5.33 -12.39 -32.33
CA ALA A 177 -5.45 -13.80 -32.65
C ALA A 177 -5.26 -14.70 -31.41
N VAL A 178 -4.25 -14.42 -30.58
CA VAL A 178 -3.98 -15.16 -29.34
C VAL A 178 -5.11 -14.98 -28.33
N ASN A 179 -5.65 -13.76 -28.18
CA ASN A 179 -6.82 -13.51 -27.33
C ASN A 179 -7.99 -14.41 -27.76
N TYR A 180 -8.32 -14.45 -29.06
CA TYR A 180 -9.39 -15.31 -29.58
C TYR A 180 -9.09 -16.80 -29.39
N TRP A 181 -7.88 -17.23 -29.72
CA TRP A 181 -7.49 -18.63 -29.62
C TRP A 181 -7.59 -19.14 -28.16
N SER A 182 -7.23 -18.28 -27.19
CA SER A 182 -7.36 -18.62 -25.78
C SER A 182 -8.82 -18.80 -25.34
N ASP A 183 -9.74 -17.93 -25.77
CA ASP A 183 -11.17 -18.07 -25.45
C ASP A 183 -11.83 -19.25 -26.17
N TRP A 184 -11.45 -19.49 -27.42
CA TRP A 184 -11.87 -20.66 -28.17
C TRP A 184 -11.44 -21.96 -27.48
N GLN A 185 -10.19 -22.07 -27.01
CA GLN A 185 -9.71 -23.27 -26.29
C GLN A 185 -10.58 -23.59 -25.07
N LYS A 186 -10.96 -22.57 -24.29
CA LYS A 186 -11.84 -22.74 -23.13
C LYS A 186 -13.26 -23.18 -23.52
N GLN A 187 -13.81 -22.62 -24.59
CA GLN A 187 -15.16 -22.98 -25.06
C GLN A 187 -15.18 -24.37 -25.68
N ALA A 188 -14.23 -24.68 -26.57
CA ALA A 188 -14.08 -25.98 -27.20
C ALA A 188 -13.85 -27.08 -26.16
N ALA A 189 -13.00 -26.84 -25.16
CA ALA A 189 -12.80 -27.80 -24.07
C ALA A 189 -14.07 -28.04 -23.24
N ARG A 190 -14.94 -27.05 -23.08
CA ARG A 190 -16.23 -27.23 -22.39
C ARG A 190 -17.26 -27.94 -23.27
N ALA A 191 -17.30 -27.62 -24.57
CA ALA A 191 -18.22 -28.25 -25.51
C ALA A 191 -17.89 -29.74 -25.74
N ALA A 192 -16.60 -30.08 -25.77
CA ALA A 192 -16.12 -31.45 -25.90
C ALA A 192 -15.99 -32.20 -24.55
N ASP A 193 -16.53 -31.67 -23.45
CA ASP A 193 -16.41 -32.24 -22.09
C ASP A 193 -14.97 -32.63 -21.69
N GLY A 194 -14.00 -31.83 -22.11
CA GLY A 194 -12.56 -32.02 -21.88
C GLY A 194 -11.85 -32.96 -22.85
N GLN A 195 -12.57 -33.59 -23.79
CA GLN A 195 -12.00 -34.49 -24.80
C GLN A 195 -11.53 -33.69 -26.03
N LEU A 196 -10.49 -32.87 -25.83
CA LEU A 196 -9.90 -32.05 -26.89
C LEU A 196 -8.39 -32.17 -26.85
N ASN A 197 -7.75 -32.28 -28.02
CA ASN A 197 -6.30 -32.15 -28.11
C ASN A 197 -5.91 -30.67 -28.25
N ILE A 198 -5.13 -30.16 -27.30
CA ILE A 198 -4.59 -28.79 -27.31
C ILE A 198 -3.08 -28.88 -27.50
N TRP A 199 -2.58 -28.23 -28.55
CA TRP A 199 -1.17 -28.25 -28.95
C TRP A 199 -0.60 -29.68 -29.07
N GLY A 200 -1.38 -30.58 -29.69
CA GLY A 200 -0.97 -31.96 -29.95
C GLY A 200 -1.00 -32.90 -28.73
N ARG A 201 -1.50 -32.45 -27.57
CA ARG A 201 -1.64 -33.26 -26.35
C ARG A 201 -3.09 -33.26 -25.84
N PRO A 202 -3.56 -34.34 -25.18
CA PRO A 202 -4.89 -34.34 -24.58
C PRO A 202 -5.02 -33.26 -23.50
N ALA A 203 -6.12 -32.53 -23.50
CA ALA A 203 -6.36 -31.44 -22.56
C ALA A 203 -6.43 -31.96 -21.12
N ARG A 204 -5.61 -31.38 -20.25
CA ARG A 204 -5.68 -31.59 -18.80
C ARG A 204 -6.85 -30.78 -18.25
N VAL A 205 -7.83 -31.47 -17.68
CA VAL A 205 -9.03 -30.86 -17.13
C VAL A 205 -9.33 -31.37 -15.72
N ILE A 206 -9.93 -30.51 -14.90
CA ILE A 206 -10.50 -30.89 -13.60
C ILE A 206 -12.04 -30.87 -13.74
N ARG A 207 -12.68 -31.97 -13.37
CA ARG A 207 -14.15 -32.10 -13.35
C ARG A 207 -14.65 -31.64 -11.97
N ALA A 208 -15.04 -30.38 -11.88
CA ALA A 208 -15.48 -29.76 -10.64
C ALA A 208 -17.00 -29.92 -10.45
N LYS A 209 -17.40 -30.53 -9.34
CA LYS A 209 -18.80 -30.58 -8.89
C LYS A 209 -19.12 -29.37 -8.02
N TYR A 210 -20.29 -28.79 -8.19
CA TYR A 210 -20.79 -27.67 -7.38
C TYR A 210 -22.31 -27.75 -7.24
N SER A 211 -22.84 -27.28 -6.11
CA SER A 211 -24.27 -27.24 -5.83
C SER A 211 -24.85 -25.87 -6.16
N LEU A 212 -26.03 -25.84 -6.77
CA LEU A 212 -26.80 -24.61 -6.97
C LEU A 212 -27.56 -24.24 -5.70
N GLU A 213 -28.04 -22.99 -5.61
CA GLU A 213 -28.90 -22.51 -4.51
C GLU A 213 -30.17 -23.37 -4.34
N ASN A 214 -30.65 -23.99 -5.42
CA ASN A 214 -31.80 -24.89 -5.43
C ASN A 214 -31.46 -26.33 -4.99
N GLY A 215 -30.25 -26.58 -4.47
CA GLY A 215 -29.78 -27.90 -4.02
C GLY A 215 -29.36 -28.88 -5.13
N GLN A 216 -29.52 -28.53 -6.40
CA GLN A 216 -29.13 -29.40 -7.53
C GLN A 216 -27.61 -29.40 -7.74
N GLU A 217 -26.99 -30.59 -7.79
CA GLU A 217 -25.58 -30.75 -8.15
C GLU A 217 -25.37 -30.61 -9.66
N ARG A 218 -24.40 -29.79 -10.05
CA ARG A 218 -23.93 -29.67 -11.43
C ARG A 218 -22.43 -29.90 -11.53
N GLN A 219 -22.00 -30.38 -12.68
CA GLN A 219 -20.58 -30.58 -12.99
C GLN A 219 -20.12 -29.55 -14.02
N SER A 220 -18.88 -29.06 -13.89
CA SER A 220 -18.25 -28.23 -14.91
C SER A 220 -16.77 -28.54 -15.08
N VAL A 221 -16.27 -28.28 -16.29
CA VAL A 221 -14.89 -28.55 -16.67
C VAL A 221 -14.01 -27.31 -16.46
N LEU A 222 -12.93 -27.46 -15.69
CA LEU A 222 -11.87 -26.47 -15.51
C LEU A 222 -10.65 -26.86 -16.37
N LEU A 223 -10.26 -25.98 -17.29
CA LEU A 223 -9.17 -26.25 -18.25
C LEU A 223 -7.81 -25.81 -17.69
N ALA A 224 -6.86 -26.74 -17.58
CA ALA A 224 -5.49 -26.52 -17.12
C ALA A 224 -4.44 -26.85 -18.22
N SER A 225 -4.79 -26.60 -19.48
CA SER A 225 -3.93 -26.81 -20.67
C SER A 225 -3.99 -25.62 -21.62
N GLY A 226 -3.03 -25.57 -22.56
CA GLY A 226 -2.92 -24.48 -23.53
C GLY A 226 -2.59 -23.14 -22.87
N PHE A 227 -3.18 -22.06 -23.38
CA PHE A 227 -3.01 -20.71 -22.83
C PHE A 227 -3.47 -20.61 -21.37
N TRP A 228 -4.49 -21.37 -20.98
CA TRP A 228 -5.02 -21.39 -19.61
C TRP A 228 -4.12 -22.11 -18.61
N ALA A 229 -3.09 -22.83 -19.06
CA ALA A 229 -2.04 -23.37 -18.18
C ALA A 229 -0.96 -22.33 -17.87
N VAL A 230 -0.77 -21.33 -18.76
CA VAL A 230 0.27 -20.31 -18.61
C VAL A 230 -0.10 -19.31 -17.51
N SER A 231 -1.34 -18.82 -17.52
CA SER A 231 -1.88 -17.95 -16.48
C SER A 231 -3.38 -18.17 -16.33
N ARG A 232 -3.86 -18.07 -15.10
CA ARG A 232 -5.28 -17.87 -14.85
C ARG A 232 -5.72 -16.58 -15.56
N HIS A 233 -6.89 -16.65 -16.20
CA HIS A 233 -7.43 -15.58 -17.03
C HIS A 233 -6.48 -15.09 -18.13
N PHE A 234 -5.73 -15.99 -18.78
CA PHE A 234 -4.72 -15.63 -19.78
C PHE A 234 -5.18 -14.63 -20.83
N HIS A 235 -6.41 -14.74 -21.34
CA HIS A 235 -7.01 -13.82 -22.32
C HIS A 235 -6.88 -12.31 -22.00
N TYR A 236 -6.73 -11.93 -20.72
CA TYR A 236 -6.49 -10.54 -20.32
C TYR A 236 -5.11 -10.01 -20.75
N ILE A 237 -4.08 -10.86 -20.83
CA ILE A 237 -2.73 -10.46 -21.27
C ILE A 237 -2.71 -10.00 -22.73
N PRO A 238 -3.17 -10.79 -23.71
CA PRO A 238 -3.21 -10.35 -25.09
C PRO A 238 -4.23 -9.23 -25.32
N GLU A 239 -5.25 -9.10 -24.46
CA GLU A 239 -6.15 -7.94 -24.49
C GLU A 239 -5.38 -6.65 -24.14
N LEU A 240 -4.69 -6.62 -22.99
CA LEU A 240 -3.84 -5.48 -22.61
C LEU A 240 -2.75 -5.19 -23.63
N SER A 241 -2.11 -6.24 -24.17
CA SER A 241 -1.06 -6.11 -25.18
C SER A 241 -1.60 -5.46 -26.46
N LEU A 242 -2.76 -5.90 -26.94
CA LEU A 242 -3.44 -5.30 -28.08
C LEU A 242 -3.77 -3.82 -27.83
N THR A 243 -4.27 -3.48 -26.64
CA THR A 243 -4.58 -2.09 -26.30
C THR A 243 -3.34 -1.20 -26.20
N LEU A 244 -2.21 -1.77 -25.77
CA LEU A 244 -0.93 -1.09 -25.78
C LEU A 244 -0.45 -0.83 -27.21
N CYS A 245 -0.63 -1.78 -28.14
CA CYS A 245 -0.22 -1.61 -29.54
C CYS A 245 -0.85 -0.39 -30.19
N TRP A 246 -2.17 -0.20 -30.06
CA TRP A 246 -2.85 0.95 -30.67
C TRP A 246 -2.65 2.26 -29.90
N SER A 247 -2.16 2.21 -28.65
CA SER A 247 -1.84 3.42 -27.87
C SER A 247 -0.38 3.86 -28.07
N ALA A 248 0.54 2.90 -28.20
CA ALA A 248 1.98 3.11 -28.37
C ALA A 248 2.34 3.81 -29.69
N VAL A 249 1.41 3.82 -30.63
CA VAL A 249 1.50 4.55 -31.90
C VAL A 249 1.61 6.07 -31.68
N CYS A 250 1.20 6.58 -30.51
CA CYS A 250 1.31 7.99 -30.13
C CYS A 250 2.66 8.35 -29.47
N GLY A 251 3.61 7.40 -29.37
CA GLY A 251 4.92 7.61 -28.75
C GLY A 251 4.90 7.76 -27.22
N THR A 252 6.08 7.75 -26.59
CA THR A 252 6.25 7.96 -25.13
C THR A 252 6.43 9.44 -24.76
N GLY A 253 6.11 10.36 -25.67
CA GLY A 253 6.05 11.79 -25.35
C GLY A 253 5.10 12.04 -24.17
N CYS A 254 5.25 13.16 -23.47
CA CYS A 254 4.64 13.44 -22.15
C CYS A 254 3.08 13.52 -22.11
N HIS A 255 2.37 12.89 -23.04
CA HIS A 255 0.92 12.88 -23.15
C HIS A 255 0.33 11.60 -22.56
N ILE A 256 -0.32 11.73 -21.41
CA ILE A 256 -0.98 10.61 -20.72
C ILE A 256 -2.27 10.15 -21.42
N ILE A 257 -2.89 11.03 -22.23
CA ILE A 257 -4.24 10.84 -22.80
C ILE A 257 -4.38 9.54 -23.60
N PRO A 258 -3.48 9.20 -24.55
CA PRO A 258 -3.58 7.95 -25.31
C PRO A 258 -3.49 6.69 -24.45
N TYR A 259 -2.80 6.77 -23.31
CA TYR A 259 -2.59 5.65 -22.41
C TYR A 259 -3.69 5.52 -21.34
N MET A 260 -4.62 6.47 -21.25
CA MET A 260 -5.72 6.44 -20.26
C MET A 260 -6.61 5.21 -20.41
N TYR A 261 -6.89 4.81 -21.65
CA TYR A 261 -7.67 3.60 -21.92
C TYR A 261 -6.93 2.33 -21.46
N PHE A 262 -5.63 2.21 -21.77
CA PHE A 262 -4.79 1.11 -21.29
C PHE A 262 -4.73 1.07 -19.75
N ALA A 263 -4.55 2.21 -19.10
CA ALA A 263 -4.50 2.32 -17.65
C ALA A 263 -5.82 1.89 -16.99
N PHE A 264 -6.95 2.40 -17.50
CA PHE A 264 -8.28 2.01 -17.04
C PHE A 264 -8.53 0.52 -17.23
N LEU A 265 -8.26 -0.02 -18.43
CA LEU A 265 -8.49 -1.44 -18.73
C LEU A 265 -7.61 -2.34 -17.86
N SER A 266 -6.37 -1.93 -17.58
CA SER A 266 -5.49 -2.63 -16.65
C SER A 266 -6.15 -2.74 -15.28
N VAL A 267 -6.58 -1.62 -14.68
CA VAL A 267 -7.28 -1.60 -13.38
C VAL A 267 -8.53 -2.47 -13.40
N LEU A 268 -9.35 -2.36 -14.44
CA LEU A 268 -10.59 -3.12 -14.59
C LEU A 268 -10.33 -4.64 -14.67
N LEU A 269 -9.38 -5.09 -15.49
CA LEU A 269 -9.04 -6.51 -15.63
C LEU A 269 -8.36 -7.07 -14.37
N PHE A 270 -7.58 -6.26 -13.64
CA PHE A 270 -7.05 -6.64 -12.33
C PHE A 270 -8.18 -6.87 -11.33
N HIS A 271 -9.07 -5.89 -11.14
CA HIS A 271 -10.20 -6.01 -10.22
C HIS A 271 -11.09 -7.20 -10.60
N ARG A 272 -11.35 -7.39 -11.90
CA ARG A 272 -12.10 -8.53 -12.43
C ARG A 272 -11.42 -9.87 -12.13
N SER A 273 -10.10 -9.98 -12.30
CA SER A 273 -9.32 -11.17 -11.95
C SER A 273 -9.50 -11.56 -10.47
N PHE A 274 -9.45 -10.60 -9.54
CA PHE A 274 -9.67 -10.88 -8.11
C PHE A 274 -11.10 -11.32 -7.81
N ARG A 275 -12.11 -10.65 -8.38
CA ARG A 275 -13.52 -10.98 -8.20
C ARG A 275 -13.84 -12.37 -8.74
N ASP A 276 -13.29 -12.72 -9.91
CA ASP A 276 -13.48 -14.03 -10.52
C ASP A 276 -12.77 -15.14 -9.72
N ASP A 277 -11.55 -14.89 -9.22
CA ASP A 277 -10.82 -15.80 -8.33
C ASP A 277 -11.64 -16.11 -7.06
N LYS A 278 -12.27 -15.08 -6.46
CA LYS A 278 -13.15 -15.23 -5.29
C LYS A 278 -14.40 -16.05 -5.64
N LYS A 279 -15.10 -15.68 -6.71
CA LYS A 279 -16.29 -16.41 -7.18
C LYS A 279 -16.00 -17.87 -7.51
N CYS A 280 -14.86 -18.18 -8.13
CA CYS A 280 -14.47 -19.55 -8.44
C CYS A 280 -14.09 -20.33 -7.19
N ARG A 281 -13.49 -19.68 -6.19
CA ARG A 281 -13.23 -20.29 -4.88
C ARG A 281 -14.53 -20.64 -4.16
N ASP A 282 -15.47 -19.72 -4.11
CA ASP A 282 -16.75 -19.91 -3.44
C ASP A 282 -17.59 -20.99 -4.15
N LYS A 283 -17.56 -21.01 -5.50
CA LYS A 283 -18.30 -21.98 -6.31
C LYS A 283 -17.70 -23.39 -6.32
N TYR A 284 -16.38 -23.52 -6.45
CA TYR A 284 -15.73 -24.82 -6.71
C TYR A 284 -14.91 -25.36 -5.52
N GLY A 285 -14.67 -24.55 -4.49
CA GLY A 285 -14.01 -24.94 -3.24
C GLY A 285 -12.71 -25.71 -3.44
N LYS A 286 -12.71 -26.99 -3.06
CA LYS A 286 -11.54 -27.88 -3.16
C LYS A 286 -11.01 -28.01 -4.60
N TYR A 287 -11.90 -28.10 -5.59
CA TYR A 287 -11.51 -28.23 -7.00
C TYR A 287 -10.80 -26.97 -7.50
N TRP A 288 -11.17 -25.79 -6.99
CA TRP A 288 -10.45 -24.54 -7.29
C TRP A 288 -9.05 -24.53 -6.70
N SER A 289 -8.90 -25.05 -5.48
CA SER A 289 -7.60 -25.15 -4.82
C SER A 289 -6.65 -26.09 -5.57
N GLU A 290 -7.18 -27.20 -6.09
CA GLU A 290 -6.43 -28.11 -6.97
C GLU A 290 -6.05 -27.43 -8.30
N TYR A 291 -7.00 -26.71 -8.91
CA TYR A 291 -6.73 -25.94 -10.12
C TYR A 291 -5.62 -24.89 -9.92
N CYS A 292 -5.63 -24.16 -8.80
CA CYS A 292 -4.60 -23.18 -8.47
C CYS A 292 -3.21 -23.80 -8.27
N LYS A 293 -3.12 -25.08 -7.88
CA LYS A 293 -1.83 -25.80 -7.81
C LYS A 293 -1.29 -26.12 -9.19
N LEU A 294 -2.18 -26.39 -10.16
CA LEU A 294 -1.80 -26.67 -11.55
C LEU A 294 -1.45 -25.40 -12.33
N VAL A 295 -2.17 -24.30 -12.05
CA VAL A 295 -2.00 -23.00 -12.72
C VAL A 295 -1.64 -21.95 -11.66
N PRO A 296 -0.36 -21.87 -11.23
CA PRO A 296 0.04 -21.00 -10.12
C PRO A 296 -0.03 -19.52 -10.48
N TYR A 297 0.24 -19.19 -11.75
CA TYR A 297 0.36 -17.83 -12.22
C TYR A 297 -1.01 -17.17 -12.41
N LYS A 298 -1.08 -15.89 -12.04
CA LYS A 298 -2.20 -14.99 -12.33
C LYS A 298 -1.69 -13.59 -12.52
N ILE A 299 -2.47 -12.78 -13.23
CA ILE A 299 -2.24 -11.34 -13.34
C ILE A 299 -2.44 -10.72 -11.95
N LYS A 300 -1.40 -10.09 -11.40
CA LYS A 300 -1.41 -9.31 -10.15
C LYS A 300 -0.93 -7.89 -10.44
N ALA A 301 -1.51 -6.90 -9.76
CA ALA A 301 -0.87 -5.59 -9.66
C ALA A 301 0.48 -5.74 -8.94
N ALA A 302 1.45 -4.88 -9.26
CA ALA A 302 2.57 -4.66 -8.37
C ALA A 302 2.00 -4.12 -7.06
N GLU A 303 1.74 -4.99 -6.09
CA GLU A 303 1.32 -4.55 -4.76
C GLU A 303 2.40 -3.60 -4.24
N ILE A 304 2.01 -2.34 -3.98
CA ILE A 304 2.70 -1.55 -2.98
C ILE A 304 2.30 -2.18 -1.65
N VAL A 305 2.89 -3.34 -1.35
CA VAL A 305 2.84 -3.94 -0.02
C VAL A 305 3.41 -2.86 0.89
N GLU A 306 2.68 -2.48 1.93
CA GLU A 306 3.28 -1.64 2.96
C GLU A 306 4.44 -2.44 3.54
N THR A 307 5.66 -1.91 3.33
CA THR A 307 6.89 -2.65 3.61
C THR A 307 7.51 -2.21 4.92
N MET A 308 7.91 -3.19 5.73
CA MET A 308 8.77 -3.02 6.89
C MET A 308 10.21 -3.37 6.53
N TYR A 309 11.17 -2.59 7.02
CA TYR A 309 12.58 -2.93 6.84
C TYR A 309 12.96 -4.19 7.61
N GLY A 310 13.80 -5.01 6.98
CA GLY A 310 14.27 -6.26 7.55
C GLY A 310 15.09 -6.12 8.83
N ILE A 311 15.60 -4.93 9.17
CA ILE A 311 16.33 -4.73 10.45
C ILE A 311 15.48 -5.12 11.67
N LEU A 312 14.17 -4.88 11.62
CA LEU A 312 13.26 -5.28 12.69
C LEU A 312 13.05 -6.80 12.72
N LEU A 313 12.94 -7.43 11.54
CA LEU A 313 12.74 -8.88 11.43
C LEU A 313 14.01 -9.68 11.77
N GLU A 314 15.18 -9.18 11.39
CA GLU A 314 16.47 -9.75 11.77
C GLU A 314 16.69 -9.64 13.28
N GLY A 315 16.31 -8.50 13.89
CA GLY A 315 16.31 -8.35 15.34
C GLY A 315 15.43 -9.39 16.06
N VAL A 316 14.21 -9.64 15.54
CA VAL A 316 13.30 -10.68 16.06
C VAL A 316 13.89 -12.08 15.86
N GLN A 317 14.47 -12.36 14.69
CA GLN A 317 15.14 -13.63 14.43
C GLN A 317 16.25 -13.87 15.47
N HIS A 318 17.13 -12.89 15.68
CA HIS A 318 18.22 -13.01 16.66
C HIS A 318 17.71 -13.18 18.08
N TYR A 319 16.66 -12.45 18.48
CA TYR A 319 16.03 -12.62 19.80
C TYR A 319 15.50 -14.05 19.98
N LEU A 320 14.73 -14.56 19.01
CA LEU A 320 14.13 -15.89 19.10
C LEU A 320 15.17 -17.01 19.04
N GLU A 321 16.20 -16.87 18.19
CA GLU A 321 17.29 -17.83 18.12
C GLU A 321 18.16 -17.83 19.37
N HIS A 322 18.42 -16.66 19.96
CA HIS A 322 19.24 -16.54 21.18
C HIS A 322 18.50 -17.06 22.42
N THR A 323 17.20 -16.76 22.54
CA THR A 323 16.41 -17.08 23.73
C THR A 323 15.87 -18.52 23.70
N TYR A 324 15.41 -19.00 22.55
CA TYR A 324 14.74 -20.29 22.41
C TYR A 324 15.50 -21.30 21.53
N GLY A 325 16.61 -20.90 20.92
CA GLY A 325 17.45 -21.75 20.09
C GLY A 325 17.00 -21.88 18.63
N ALA A 326 17.94 -22.29 17.77
CA ALA A 326 17.72 -22.43 16.32
C ALA A 326 16.61 -23.44 15.95
N GLN A 327 16.35 -24.44 16.79
CA GLN A 327 15.27 -25.41 16.56
C GLN A 327 13.88 -24.82 16.77
N ALA A 328 13.72 -23.93 17.76
CA ALA A 328 12.48 -23.22 17.99
C ALA A 328 12.20 -22.24 16.84
N TRP A 329 13.22 -21.50 16.39
CA TRP A 329 13.12 -20.62 15.23
C TRP A 329 12.64 -21.34 13.96
N ALA A 330 13.19 -22.52 13.66
CA ALA A 330 12.78 -23.31 12.51
C ALA A 330 11.28 -23.69 12.55
N LYS A 331 10.76 -24.04 13.74
CA LYS A 331 9.33 -24.35 13.94
C LYS A 331 8.45 -23.10 13.85
N ILE A 332 8.87 -21.99 14.46
CA ILE A 332 8.15 -20.71 14.40
C ILE A 332 8.01 -20.25 12.95
N ARG A 333 9.08 -20.38 12.16
CA ARG A 333 9.03 -20.10 10.72
C ARG A 333 8.06 -20.98 9.96
N GLU A 334 7.99 -22.26 10.28
CA GLU A 334 7.06 -23.19 9.64
C GLU A 334 5.60 -22.83 9.98
N LEU A 335 5.32 -22.55 11.26
CA LEU A 335 4.00 -22.14 11.74
C LEU A 335 3.54 -20.78 11.19
N ALA A 336 4.46 -19.81 11.07
CA ALA A 336 4.19 -18.49 10.50
C ALA A 336 4.19 -18.48 8.96
N GLU A 337 4.32 -19.64 8.29
CA GLU A 337 4.47 -19.78 6.84
C GLU A 337 5.59 -18.89 6.24
N CYS A 338 6.64 -18.61 7.03
CA CYS A 338 7.73 -17.73 6.62
C CYS A 338 8.68 -18.43 5.65
N ARG A 339 8.64 -18.00 4.38
CA ARG A 339 9.48 -18.54 3.31
C ARG A 339 10.94 -18.09 3.40
N HIS A 340 11.22 -17.02 4.12
CA HIS A 340 12.56 -16.43 4.22
C HIS A 340 13.37 -17.09 5.33
N PRO A 341 14.57 -17.64 5.02
CA PRO A 341 15.41 -18.25 6.04
C PRO A 341 16.22 -17.26 6.87
N THR A 342 16.55 -16.14 6.26
CA THR A 342 17.29 -15.02 6.84
C THR A 342 16.65 -13.72 6.35
N PHE A 343 16.84 -12.65 7.12
CA PHE A 343 16.35 -11.31 6.78
C PHE A 343 17.51 -10.40 6.39
N GLU A 344 17.31 -9.60 5.36
CA GLU A 344 18.22 -8.55 4.91
C GLU A 344 17.77 -7.21 5.49
N THR A 345 18.63 -6.50 6.22
CA THR A 345 18.25 -5.27 6.94
C THR A 345 17.55 -4.21 6.09
N ARG A 346 18.04 -3.98 4.87
CA ARG A 346 17.58 -2.91 3.96
C ARG A 346 16.46 -3.35 3.02
N ARG A 347 16.07 -4.62 3.03
CA ARG A 347 14.98 -5.12 2.20
C ARG A 347 13.64 -4.84 2.87
N GLY A 348 12.64 -4.52 2.06
CA GLY A 348 11.25 -4.37 2.50
C GLY A 348 10.53 -5.72 2.54
N TYR A 349 9.88 -6.01 3.66
CA TYR A 349 9.07 -7.21 3.91
C TYR A 349 7.63 -6.82 4.24
N ASN A 350 6.72 -7.79 4.20
CA ASN A 350 5.32 -7.57 4.58
C ASN A 350 5.23 -7.12 6.06
N GLU A 351 4.53 -6.02 6.33
CA GLU A 351 4.33 -5.48 7.67
C GLU A 351 3.65 -6.45 8.65
N HIS A 352 2.80 -7.36 8.16
CA HIS A 352 2.14 -8.37 9.00
C HIS A 352 3.06 -9.50 9.45
N LEU A 353 4.20 -9.72 8.77
CA LEU A 353 5.07 -10.85 9.02
C LEU A 353 5.63 -10.86 10.45
N LEU A 354 5.94 -9.68 11.01
CA LEU A 354 6.48 -9.59 12.36
C LEU A 354 5.47 -10.04 13.42
N MET A 355 4.20 -9.63 13.30
CA MET A 355 3.15 -10.09 14.21
C MET A 355 2.86 -11.58 14.04
N GLN A 356 2.84 -12.09 12.80
CA GLN A 356 2.71 -13.53 12.53
C GLN A 356 3.81 -14.36 13.18
N LEU A 357 5.06 -13.86 13.19
CA LEU A 357 6.17 -14.51 13.88
C LEU A 357 5.95 -14.55 15.40
N PHE A 358 5.43 -13.48 16.00
CA PHE A 358 5.12 -13.46 17.43
C PHE A 358 3.91 -14.30 17.80
N GLU A 359 2.86 -14.36 16.98
CA GLU A 359 1.72 -15.26 17.17
C GLU A 359 2.17 -16.73 17.11
N ALA A 360 3.01 -17.07 16.13
CA ALA A 360 3.61 -18.39 16.04
C ALA A 360 4.53 -18.69 17.24
N ALA A 361 5.35 -17.74 17.67
CA ALA A 361 6.19 -17.87 18.87
C ALA A 361 5.37 -18.04 20.14
N SER A 362 4.26 -17.31 20.28
CA SER A 362 3.31 -17.43 21.40
C SER A 362 2.71 -18.84 21.46
N SER A 363 2.30 -19.39 20.31
CA SER A 363 1.77 -20.76 20.24
C SER A 363 2.76 -21.85 20.66
N LEU A 364 4.07 -21.58 20.54
CA LEU A 364 5.14 -22.52 20.87
C LEU A 364 5.65 -22.35 22.30
N THR A 365 5.75 -21.12 22.80
CA THR A 365 6.36 -20.78 24.09
C THR A 365 5.35 -20.71 25.24
N GLY A 366 4.06 -20.53 24.94
CA GLY A 366 3.00 -20.33 25.93
C GLY A 366 2.97 -18.92 26.53
N LEU A 367 3.89 -18.03 26.13
CA LEU A 367 3.89 -16.62 26.52
C LEU A 367 2.89 -15.83 25.68
N THR A 368 2.37 -14.75 26.24
CA THR A 368 1.51 -13.82 25.49
C THR A 368 2.32 -13.04 24.46
N VAL A 369 1.67 -12.63 23.37
CA VAL A 369 2.30 -11.79 22.33
C VAL A 369 2.85 -10.49 22.93
N ASP A 370 2.18 -9.91 23.93
CA ASP A 370 2.59 -8.69 24.61
C ASP A 370 3.89 -8.87 25.41
N GLN A 371 4.07 -10.02 26.08
CA GLN A 371 5.32 -10.35 26.77
C GLN A 371 6.47 -10.54 25.78
N LEU A 372 6.25 -11.32 24.72
CA LEU A 372 7.26 -11.58 23.70
C LEU A 372 7.70 -10.30 22.97
N THR A 373 6.76 -9.41 22.67
CA THR A 373 7.07 -8.13 22.03
C THR A 373 7.82 -7.19 22.97
N PHE A 374 7.49 -7.17 24.27
CA PHE A 374 8.23 -6.41 25.29
C PHE A 374 9.67 -6.92 25.46
N GLU A 375 9.86 -8.24 25.61
CA GLU A 375 11.17 -8.86 25.73
C GLU A 375 12.03 -8.63 24.47
N ASN A 376 11.43 -8.78 23.28
CA ASN A 376 12.10 -8.46 22.03
C ASN A 376 12.47 -6.97 21.96
N GLY A 377 11.62 -6.06 22.43
CA GLY A 377 11.93 -4.64 22.53
C GLY A 377 13.15 -4.37 23.40
N CYS A 378 13.28 -5.11 24.52
CA CYS A 378 14.45 -5.02 25.38
C CYS A 378 15.71 -5.56 24.70
N PHE A 379 15.62 -6.73 24.07
CA PHE A 379 16.74 -7.33 23.34
C PHE A 379 17.20 -6.46 22.17
N PHE A 380 16.27 -5.80 21.48
CA PHE A 380 16.52 -5.05 20.26
C PHE A 380 17.50 -3.89 20.47
N VAL A 381 17.45 -3.20 21.61
CA VAL A 381 18.39 -2.12 21.94
C VAL A 381 19.83 -2.66 22.01
N GLY A 382 20.02 -3.83 22.62
CA GLY A 382 21.31 -4.50 22.66
C GLY A 382 21.78 -5.00 21.29
N TYR A 383 20.86 -5.45 20.44
CA TYR A 383 21.15 -5.80 19.06
C TYR A 383 21.62 -4.56 18.25
N LEU A 384 20.94 -3.42 18.38
CA LEU A 384 21.36 -2.17 17.73
C LEU A 384 22.74 -1.71 18.18
N ALA A 385 23.04 -1.85 19.48
CA ALA A 385 24.36 -1.53 20.02
C ALA A 385 25.47 -2.36 19.35
N LYS A 386 25.26 -3.68 19.18
CA LYS A 386 26.17 -4.58 18.46
C LYS A 386 26.30 -4.23 16.97
N TYR A 387 25.24 -3.68 16.37
CA TYR A 387 25.21 -3.24 14.97
C TYR A 387 25.87 -1.87 14.75
N GLY A 388 26.54 -1.31 15.75
CA GLY A 388 27.30 -0.06 15.65
C GLY A 388 26.52 1.21 15.97
N TYR A 389 25.24 1.11 16.36
CA TYR A 389 24.43 2.27 16.77
C TYR A 389 24.68 2.72 18.21
N ASP A 390 25.47 1.98 19.00
CA ASP A 390 25.78 2.31 20.41
C ASP A 390 26.30 3.75 20.57
N LYS A 391 27.25 4.15 19.72
CA LYS A 391 27.84 5.49 19.74
C LYS A 391 26.79 6.57 19.51
N VAL A 392 25.88 6.35 18.55
CA VAL A 392 24.82 7.31 18.23
C VAL A 392 23.85 7.42 19.40
N LEU A 393 23.40 6.28 19.95
CA LEU A 393 22.45 6.26 21.07
C LEU A 393 22.99 6.95 22.33
N ARG A 394 24.29 6.81 22.64
CA ARG A 394 24.91 7.49 23.79
C ARG A 394 25.08 9.00 23.61
N VAL A 395 25.28 9.47 22.39
CA VAL A 395 25.55 10.90 22.12
C VAL A 395 24.26 11.73 22.02
N MET A 396 23.10 11.09 21.92
CA MET A 396 21.82 11.77 21.76
C MET A 396 21.38 12.64 22.95
N GLY A 397 21.81 12.33 24.17
CA GLY A 397 21.36 13.05 25.36
C GLY A 397 22.32 12.90 26.53
N ARG A 398 22.48 13.96 27.33
CA ARG A 398 23.26 13.90 28.58
C ARG A 398 22.42 13.27 29.69
N HIS A 399 21.13 13.59 29.71
CA HIS A 399 20.15 13.00 30.61
C HIS A 399 19.09 12.23 29.83
N LEU A 400 18.38 11.32 30.52
CA LEU A 400 17.33 10.51 29.91
C LEU A 400 16.25 11.36 29.22
N ARG A 401 15.92 12.52 29.81
CA ARG A 401 14.96 13.46 29.22
C ARG A 401 15.39 13.98 27.85
N ASP A 402 16.66 14.34 27.70
CA ASP A 402 17.21 14.87 26.44
C ASP A 402 17.10 13.81 25.34
N PHE A 403 17.39 12.56 25.70
CA PHE A 403 17.27 11.43 24.79
C PHE A 403 15.83 11.25 24.31
N TYR A 404 14.85 11.25 25.22
CA TYR A 404 13.44 11.08 24.85
C TYR A 404 12.89 12.23 24.01
N HIS A 405 13.31 13.47 24.27
CA HIS A 405 13.04 14.60 23.37
C HIS A 405 13.72 14.45 22.00
N GLY A 406 14.87 13.75 21.96
CA GLY A 406 15.68 13.54 20.77
C GLY A 406 15.32 12.33 19.89
N ILE A 407 14.41 11.43 20.29
CA ILE A 407 14.11 10.18 19.55
C ILE A 407 13.71 10.46 18.09
N ASP A 408 12.85 11.44 17.85
CA ASP A 408 12.39 11.77 16.50
C ASP A 408 13.55 12.25 15.60
N ASN A 409 14.58 12.89 16.16
CA ASN A 409 15.78 13.29 15.41
C ASN A 409 16.65 12.08 15.04
N LEU A 410 16.77 11.08 15.91
CA LEU A 410 17.43 9.82 15.58
C LEU A 410 16.73 9.13 14.41
N HIS A 411 15.40 9.08 14.42
CA HIS A 411 14.64 8.47 13.33
C HIS A 411 14.83 9.19 11.99
N GLU A 412 14.95 10.52 11.99
CA GLU A 412 15.29 11.25 10.77
C GLU A 412 16.73 10.93 10.32
N HIS A 413 17.69 10.82 11.24
CA HIS A 413 19.05 10.39 10.90
C HIS A 413 19.07 8.97 10.30
N LEU A 414 18.28 8.04 10.84
CA LEU A 414 18.17 6.69 10.28
C LEU A 414 17.63 6.68 8.83
N ARG A 415 17.00 7.76 8.37
CA ARG A 415 16.53 7.87 7.00
C ARG A 415 17.65 7.90 5.96
N PHE A 416 18.87 8.31 6.33
CA PHE A 416 20.04 8.19 5.43
C PHE A 416 20.32 6.74 5.09
N SER A 417 20.29 5.88 6.12
CA SER A 417 20.50 4.43 5.95
C SER A 417 19.25 3.69 5.45
N TYR A 418 18.05 4.21 5.76
CA TYR A 418 16.75 3.61 5.46
C TYR A 418 15.78 4.64 4.85
N PRO A 419 15.90 4.99 3.56
CA PRO A 419 15.18 6.13 2.96
C PRO A 419 13.65 6.08 3.05
N ARG A 420 13.09 4.86 3.04
CA ARG A 420 11.63 4.62 3.08
C ARG A 420 11.12 4.37 4.50
N ILE A 421 11.93 4.65 5.52
CA ILE A 421 11.55 4.34 6.91
C ILE A 421 10.33 5.17 7.27
N ARG A 422 9.38 4.52 7.95
CA ARG A 422 8.17 5.14 8.49
C ARG A 422 8.26 5.07 10.00
N PRO A 423 8.98 6.00 10.65
CA PRO A 423 9.19 5.93 12.08
C PRO A 423 7.91 6.29 12.84
N PRO A 424 7.70 5.71 14.03
CA PRO A 424 6.74 6.24 14.98
C PRO A 424 7.23 7.60 15.52
N THR A 425 6.31 8.33 16.15
CA THR A 425 6.60 9.62 16.77
C THR A 425 6.51 9.49 18.29
N PHE A 426 7.50 10.03 18.98
CA PHE A 426 7.54 10.13 20.44
C PHE A 426 7.43 11.59 20.85
N ILE A 427 6.45 11.90 21.70
CA ILE A 427 6.20 13.25 22.20
C ILE A 427 6.22 13.20 23.71
N VAL A 428 7.03 14.05 24.34
CA VAL A 428 6.95 14.25 25.80
C VAL A 428 5.77 15.19 26.07
N ALA A 429 4.77 14.69 26.80
CA ALA A 429 3.54 15.41 27.09
C ALA A 429 3.66 16.27 28.35
N ASP A 430 4.17 15.70 29.44
CA ASP A 430 4.34 16.36 30.74
C ASP A 430 5.63 15.86 31.44
N GLU A 431 6.27 16.72 32.24
CA GLU A 431 7.43 16.41 33.10
C GLU A 431 7.23 17.03 34.49
N SER A 432 7.62 16.30 35.55
CA SER A 432 7.50 16.77 36.95
C SER A 432 8.81 16.58 37.72
N PRO A 433 9.33 17.57 38.47
CA PRO A 433 10.65 17.49 39.10
C PRO A 433 10.60 16.99 40.55
N THR A 434 9.46 17.11 41.24
CA THR A 434 9.31 16.86 42.69
C THR A 434 7.90 16.40 43.05
N GLY A 435 7.77 15.44 43.98
CA GLY A 435 6.48 14.98 44.55
C GLY A 435 6.13 13.51 44.25
N ALA A 436 4.92 13.08 44.64
CA ALA A 436 4.40 11.72 44.40
C ALA A 436 4.19 11.40 42.90
N GLU A 437 4.20 12.42 42.04
CA GLU A 437 4.14 12.36 40.57
C GLU A 437 5.53 12.52 39.92
N ARG A 438 6.58 11.90 40.49
CA ARG A 438 7.95 11.99 39.96
C ARG A 438 8.06 11.25 38.62
N GLY A 439 8.32 11.96 37.52
CA GLY A 439 8.43 11.29 36.23
C GLY A 439 8.16 12.12 34.99
N MET A 440 7.78 11.41 33.92
CA MET A 440 7.52 11.95 32.58
C MET A 440 6.36 11.20 31.94
N ARG A 441 5.51 11.89 31.17
CA ARG A 441 4.51 11.25 30.30
C ARG A 441 4.94 11.33 28.84
N ILE A 442 4.94 10.20 28.14
CA ILE A 442 5.32 10.09 26.73
C ILE A 442 4.12 9.61 25.91
N LEU A 443 3.76 10.38 24.90
CA LEU A 443 2.81 10.00 23.87
C LEU A 443 3.55 9.31 22.70
N TYR A 444 3.23 8.03 22.48
CA TYR A 444 3.72 7.22 21.39
C TYR A 444 2.65 7.10 20.30
N LYS A 445 2.96 7.61 19.10
CA LYS A 445 2.06 7.57 17.94
C LYS A 445 2.64 6.70 16.83
N THR A 446 1.85 5.75 16.36
CA THR A 446 2.26 4.81 15.32
C THR A 446 1.13 4.53 14.33
N ARG A 447 1.47 4.21 13.07
CA ARG A 447 0.51 3.69 12.08
C ARG A 447 0.29 2.18 12.23
N ARG A 448 1.19 1.52 12.97
CA ARG A 448 1.23 0.07 13.13
C ARG A 448 0.69 -0.28 14.51
N PRO A 449 -0.56 -0.80 14.61
CA PRO A 449 -1.09 -1.29 15.88
C PRO A 449 -0.31 -2.50 16.38
N GLY A 450 -0.30 -2.74 17.69
CA GLY A 450 0.36 -3.91 18.32
C GLY A 450 1.83 -3.73 18.70
N PHE A 451 2.44 -2.58 18.40
CA PHE A 451 3.84 -2.28 18.76
C PHE A 451 4.00 -1.57 20.12
N GLN A 452 2.94 -1.42 20.92
CA GLN A 452 3.03 -0.67 22.17
C GLN A 452 4.01 -1.31 23.18
N HIS A 453 3.94 -2.63 23.35
CA HIS A 453 4.83 -3.34 24.27
C HIS A 453 6.27 -3.38 23.78
N TYR A 454 6.47 -3.47 22.46
CA TYR A 454 7.79 -3.36 21.83
C TYR A 454 8.45 -2.00 22.10
N ALA A 455 7.73 -0.90 21.90
CA ALA A 455 8.24 0.44 22.20
C ALA A 455 8.53 0.61 23.70
N ARG A 456 7.64 0.12 24.57
CA ARG A 456 7.82 0.13 26.03
C ARG A 456 9.10 -0.58 26.47
N GLY A 457 9.41 -1.76 25.90
CA GLY A 457 10.63 -2.51 26.19
C GLY A 457 11.92 -1.79 25.78
N GLN A 458 11.88 -1.07 24.65
CA GLN A 458 13.01 -0.25 24.21
C GLN A 458 13.27 0.92 25.17
N LEU A 459 12.21 1.68 25.52
CA LEU A 459 12.32 2.82 26.44
C LEU A 459 12.91 2.39 27.79
N TYR A 460 12.41 1.26 28.33
CA TYR A 460 12.92 0.66 29.57
C TYR A 460 14.40 0.29 29.46
N THR A 461 14.80 -0.39 28.39
CA THR A 461 16.18 -0.86 28.24
C THR A 461 17.16 0.28 28.02
N ILE A 462 16.77 1.31 27.27
CA ILE A 462 17.59 2.51 27.07
C ILE A 462 17.88 3.18 28.41
N ALA A 463 16.86 3.37 29.24
CA ALA A 463 17.04 4.01 30.54
C ALA A 463 17.95 3.19 31.47
N ARG A 464 17.77 1.86 31.50
CA ARG A 464 18.58 0.98 32.33
C ARG A 464 20.02 0.84 31.84
N VAL A 465 20.23 0.65 30.54
CA VAL A 465 21.56 0.33 29.98
C VAL A 465 22.40 1.57 29.73
N LEU A 466 21.81 2.65 29.20
CA LEU A 466 22.56 3.87 28.85
C LEU A 466 22.64 4.87 30.00
N TYR A 467 21.58 4.99 30.81
CA TYR A 467 21.49 5.99 31.86
C TYR A 467 21.55 5.41 33.29
N GLN A 468 21.61 4.08 33.43
CA GLN A 468 21.66 3.39 34.72
C GLN A 468 20.48 3.75 35.65
N LEU A 469 19.30 3.99 35.05
CA LEU A 469 18.07 4.31 35.77
C LEU A 469 17.09 3.14 35.69
N GLU A 470 16.53 2.76 36.83
CA GLU A 470 15.39 1.84 36.89
C GLU A 470 14.10 2.63 36.70
N LEU A 471 13.39 2.34 35.60
CA LEU A 471 12.15 2.99 35.19
C LEU A 471 10.99 2.04 35.45
N ASP A 472 9.95 2.51 36.13
CA ASP A 472 8.61 1.92 36.00
C ASP A 472 7.85 2.64 34.89
N ILE A 473 7.48 1.89 33.84
CA ILE A 473 6.79 2.41 32.66
C ILE A 473 5.40 1.77 32.60
N GLY A 474 4.37 2.54 32.93
CA GLY A 474 2.97 2.14 32.82
C GLY A 474 2.34 2.58 31.49
N LEU A 475 1.42 1.78 30.93
CA LEU A 475 0.56 2.20 29.82
C LEU A 475 -0.75 2.74 30.41
N VAL A 476 -1.00 4.04 30.24
CA VAL A 476 -2.14 4.75 30.85
C VAL A 476 -3.36 4.78 29.93
N ASP A 477 -3.13 5.04 28.64
CA ASP A 477 -4.21 5.15 27.64
C ASP A 477 -3.78 4.52 26.31
N SER A 478 -4.76 3.98 25.60
CA SER A 478 -4.63 3.46 24.23
C SER A 478 -5.87 3.88 23.43
N SER A 479 -5.66 4.74 22.44
CA SER A 479 -6.74 5.26 21.59
C SER A 479 -6.39 5.14 20.11
N GLN A 480 -7.42 4.99 19.28
CA GLN A 480 -7.26 4.97 17.82
C GLN A 480 -7.82 6.29 17.27
N GLN A 481 -6.97 7.04 16.57
CA GLN A 481 -7.34 8.30 15.92
C GLN A 481 -7.06 8.21 14.42
N GLY A 482 -8.12 7.94 13.64
CA GLY A 482 -8.04 7.74 12.20
C GLY A 482 -7.09 6.58 11.84
N ALA A 483 -6.09 6.86 11.01
CA ALA A 483 -5.09 5.88 10.56
C ALA A 483 -3.91 5.65 11.54
N TYR A 484 -3.99 6.16 12.77
CA TYR A 484 -2.93 6.06 13.76
C TYR A 484 -3.45 5.50 15.09
N SER A 485 -2.62 4.70 15.75
CA SER A 485 -2.78 4.29 17.14
C SER A 485 -1.93 5.19 18.03
N LEU A 486 -2.51 5.67 19.13
CA LEU A 486 -1.88 6.50 20.13
C LEU A 486 -1.83 5.74 21.46
N TYR A 487 -0.68 5.79 22.12
CA TYR A 487 -0.45 5.15 23.40
C TYR A 487 0.22 6.15 24.34
N VAL A 488 -0.28 6.27 25.57
CA VAL A 488 0.27 7.17 26.58
C VAL A 488 1.02 6.35 27.62
N TYR A 489 2.34 6.56 27.72
CA TYR A 489 3.19 5.97 28.74
C TYR A 489 3.41 6.94 29.89
N GLU A 490 3.28 6.45 31.12
CA GLU A 490 3.72 7.13 32.33
C GLU A 490 5.02 6.49 32.81
N LEU A 491 6.08 7.29 32.86
CA LEU A 491 7.42 6.88 33.26
C LEU A 491 7.71 7.45 34.64
N ARG A 492 7.91 6.60 35.64
CA ARG A 492 8.23 6.99 37.01
C ARG A 492 9.71 6.78 37.25
N PHE A 493 10.43 7.87 37.47
CA PHE A 493 11.87 7.88 37.74
C PHE A 493 12.33 9.19 38.35
N ASP A 494 13.58 9.21 38.80
CA ASP A 494 14.21 10.42 39.28
C ASP A 494 14.59 11.41 38.19
N ASN A 495 13.72 12.40 37.95
CA ASN A 495 13.98 13.47 36.99
C ASN A 495 14.65 14.70 37.63
N VAL A 496 15.70 14.53 38.47
CA VAL A 496 16.49 15.67 39.02
C VAL A 496 16.97 16.61 37.91
N ALA A 497 17.28 16.10 36.72
CA ALA A 497 17.69 16.92 35.57
C ALA A 497 16.61 17.95 35.10
N TYR A 498 15.38 17.83 35.57
CA TYR A 498 14.30 18.79 35.34
C TYR A 498 14.16 19.84 36.47
N SER A 499 14.92 19.72 37.57
CA SER A 499 14.93 20.72 38.64
C SER A 499 15.63 22.01 38.16
N GLY A 500 14.82 23.02 37.85
CA GLY A 500 15.04 24.47 38.09
C GLY A 500 16.19 25.22 37.41
N GLU A 501 17.37 24.62 37.21
CA GLU A 501 18.60 25.35 36.87
C GLU A 501 19.18 25.02 35.48
N HIS A 502 18.64 24.02 34.80
CA HIS A 502 19.03 23.65 33.42
C HIS A 502 17.88 23.75 32.41
N SER A 503 16.71 24.25 32.82
CA SER A 503 15.90 24.99 31.87
C SER A 503 16.81 26.09 31.35
N THR A 504 16.95 26.21 30.04
CA THR A 504 17.48 27.39 29.35
C THR A 504 16.58 28.60 29.64
N ALA A 505 16.39 28.95 30.91
CA ALA A 505 16.40 30.32 31.32
C ALA A 505 17.74 30.82 30.80
N TYR A 506 17.68 31.46 29.64
CA TYR A 506 18.53 32.58 29.30
C TYR A 506 19.10 33.11 30.60
N ARG A 507 20.41 32.90 30.85
CA ARG A 507 21.11 33.92 31.62
C ARG A 507 20.68 35.18 30.91
N ILE A 508 19.84 35.98 31.56
CA ILE A 508 19.48 37.28 31.05
C ILE A 508 20.80 38.05 31.16
N ILE A 509 21.66 37.82 30.17
CA ILE A 509 22.62 38.79 29.73
C ILE A 509 21.71 39.96 29.35
N ASP A 510 22.00 41.11 29.95
CA ASP A 510 21.22 42.35 29.85
C ASP A 510 20.50 42.43 28.48
N PRO A 511 19.15 42.51 28.41
CA PRO A 511 18.40 42.41 27.14
C PRO A 511 18.89 43.40 26.07
N ASP A 512 19.50 44.50 26.51
CA ASP A 512 20.02 45.57 25.68
C ASP A 512 21.46 45.34 25.18
N SER A 513 22.16 44.31 25.68
CA SER A 513 23.59 44.11 25.40
C SER A 513 23.89 43.48 24.03
N TYR A 514 22.93 42.78 23.41
CA TYR A 514 23.11 42.11 22.11
C TYR A 514 21.80 42.04 21.32
N VAL A 515 21.31 43.20 20.86
CA VAL A 515 20.17 43.25 19.93
C VAL A 515 20.63 42.91 18.52
N VAL A 516 20.17 41.79 17.97
CA VAL A 516 20.37 41.47 16.54
C VAL A 516 19.37 42.27 15.71
N PRO A 517 19.81 43.10 14.75
CA PRO A 517 18.90 43.76 13.83
C PRO A 517 17.98 42.76 13.14
N TYR A 518 16.69 43.08 13.03
CA TYR A 518 15.70 42.21 12.39
C TYR A 518 16.13 41.77 10.98
N ARG A 519 16.75 42.68 10.21
CA ARG A 519 17.29 42.38 8.88
C ARG A 519 18.32 41.25 8.90
N ASP A 520 19.20 41.23 9.91
CA ASP A 520 20.22 40.19 10.02
C ASP A 520 19.58 38.87 10.47
N PHE A 521 18.59 38.94 11.37
CA PHE A 521 17.81 37.78 11.80
C PHE A 521 17.11 37.07 10.63
N ILE A 522 16.45 37.80 9.73
CA ILE A 522 15.76 37.21 8.56
C ILE A 522 16.73 36.66 7.51
N THR A 523 17.94 37.23 7.41
CA THR A 523 18.98 36.68 6.52
C THR A 523 19.57 35.39 7.05
N LEU A 524 19.68 35.25 8.38
CA LEU A 524 20.12 34.02 9.02
C LEU A 524 19.04 32.93 8.91
N PHE A 525 17.79 33.28 9.23
CA PHE A 525 16.66 32.35 9.22
C PHE A 525 15.68 32.73 8.11
N PRO A 526 15.84 32.21 6.87
CA PRO A 526 14.99 32.55 5.73
C PRO A 526 13.56 31.99 5.87
N TYR A 527 13.36 30.99 6.74
CA TYR A 527 12.07 30.36 6.98
C TYR A 527 11.64 30.50 8.43
N TYR A 528 10.67 31.38 8.67
CA TYR A 528 10.03 31.50 9.98
C TYR A 528 8.57 31.94 9.85
N LEU A 529 7.81 31.81 10.94
CA LEU A 529 6.43 32.23 11.00
C LEU A 529 6.12 32.77 12.41
N ALA A 530 5.72 34.04 12.51
CA ALA A 530 5.26 34.63 13.75
C ALA A 530 3.72 34.57 13.83
N LEU A 531 3.19 34.01 14.91
CA LEU A 531 1.76 33.74 15.10
C LEU A 531 1.21 34.53 16.29
N ASP A 532 0.05 35.16 16.11
CA ASP A 532 -0.71 35.79 17.19
C ASP A 532 -1.45 34.77 18.07
N ARG A 533 -1.94 35.23 19.23
CA ARG A 533 -2.87 34.48 20.09
C ARG A 533 -4.15 34.04 19.38
N SER A 534 -4.59 34.80 18.38
CA SER A 534 -5.77 34.51 17.57
C SER A 534 -5.52 33.49 16.47
N LEU A 535 -4.29 33.03 16.27
CA LEU A 535 -3.86 32.23 15.11
C LEU A 535 -4.32 32.87 13.77
N THR A 536 -4.55 34.18 13.77
CA THR A 536 -4.88 34.98 12.60
C THR A 536 -3.76 36.01 12.40
N ARG A 537 -3.48 36.28 11.13
CA ARG A 537 -2.15 36.66 10.62
C ARG A 537 -1.71 38.08 10.97
N PHE A 538 -0.40 38.21 11.13
CA PHE A 538 0.52 39.16 10.48
C PHE A 538 1.84 38.36 10.30
N ALA A 539 2.66 38.40 9.27
CA ALA A 539 2.61 38.84 7.88
C ALA A 539 3.94 38.30 7.27
N ASN A 540 3.90 37.63 6.11
CA ASN A 540 5.03 37.28 5.23
C ASN A 540 6.22 36.49 5.84
N ILE A 541 7.17 36.11 5.00
CA ILE A 541 8.45 35.45 5.29
C ILE A 541 8.45 33.90 5.34
N LEU A 542 7.97 33.31 4.25
CA LEU A 542 8.83 32.37 3.52
C LEU A 542 9.76 33.23 2.64
N GLY A 543 10.81 33.78 3.25
CA GLY A 543 11.91 34.58 2.69
C GLY A 543 11.63 35.57 1.53
N GLU A 544 11.91 36.86 1.73
CA GLU A 544 12.31 37.75 0.61
C GLU A 544 13.54 37.19 -0.17
N ALA A 545 14.24 36.19 0.38
CA ALA A 545 15.33 35.48 -0.30
C ALA A 545 14.87 34.47 -1.36
N ALA A 546 13.58 34.09 -1.39
CA ALA A 546 13.03 33.20 -2.41
C ALA A 546 12.37 34.02 -3.53
N ASP A 547 13.16 34.84 -4.23
CA ASP A 547 12.76 35.47 -5.48
C ASP A 547 12.34 34.39 -6.49
N GLY A 548 11.05 34.05 -6.51
CA GLY A 548 10.46 33.08 -7.44
C GLY A 548 9.49 32.04 -6.84
N VAL A 549 9.38 31.89 -5.51
CA VAL A 549 8.50 30.86 -4.91
C VAL A 549 7.44 31.48 -4.01
N HIS A 550 6.36 31.97 -4.60
CA HIS A 550 5.16 32.34 -3.85
C HIS A 550 4.38 31.08 -3.43
N PHE A 551 4.55 30.65 -2.18
CA PHE A 551 3.65 29.68 -1.56
C PHE A 551 2.30 30.36 -1.31
N GLY A 552 1.27 29.98 -2.09
CA GLY A 552 -0.12 30.35 -1.82
C GLY A 552 -0.46 30.08 -0.36
N ILE A 553 -1.03 31.10 0.29
CA ILE A 553 -0.93 31.32 1.74
C ILE A 553 -1.92 30.41 2.50
N ASN A 554 -1.72 29.10 2.51
CA ASN A 554 -2.48 28.18 3.35
C ASN A 554 -1.54 27.14 3.96
N PHE A 555 -1.61 26.99 5.28
CA PHE A 555 -0.76 26.09 6.06
C PHE A 555 -1.60 25.02 6.75
N MET A 556 -1.04 23.82 6.87
CA MET A 556 -1.63 22.71 7.61
C MET A 556 -0.62 22.23 8.66
N LEU A 557 -1.00 22.24 9.94
CA LEU A 557 -0.20 21.64 11.01
C LEU A 557 -0.23 20.12 10.87
N ILE A 558 0.93 19.50 10.62
CA ILE A 558 1.08 18.04 10.55
C ILE A 558 1.49 17.48 11.91
N ARG A 559 2.34 18.22 12.67
CA ARG A 559 2.85 17.80 13.99
C ARG A 559 3.04 18.99 14.93
N PRO A 560 2.81 18.83 16.25
CA PRO A 560 2.04 17.77 16.91
C PRO A 560 0.55 17.89 16.56
N PHE A 561 -0.23 16.82 16.77
CA PHE A 561 -1.68 16.82 16.50
C PHE A 561 -2.42 17.59 17.59
N ILE A 562 -2.38 18.91 17.46
CA ILE A 562 -3.23 19.84 18.19
C ILE A 562 -4.43 20.09 17.24
N ASP A 563 -5.67 20.10 17.73
CA ASP A 563 -6.91 20.32 16.95
C ASP A 563 -6.97 21.78 16.42
N CYS A 564 -5.99 22.22 15.64
CA CYS A 564 -5.89 23.57 15.12
C CYS A 564 -6.52 23.60 13.73
N CYS A 565 -7.82 23.88 13.67
CA CYS A 565 -8.46 24.23 12.40
C CYS A 565 -8.02 25.65 12.00
N TRP A 566 -6.97 25.75 11.19
CA TRP A 566 -6.63 27.00 10.50
C TRP A 566 -7.50 27.11 9.26
N MET A 567 -8.68 27.74 9.37
CA MET A 567 -9.34 28.57 8.33
C MET A 567 -10.86 28.66 8.53
N SER A 568 -11.34 29.89 8.73
CA SER A 568 -12.32 30.59 7.87
C SER A 568 -12.71 31.88 8.59
N GLN A 569 -12.95 32.96 7.84
CA GLN A 569 -13.53 34.23 8.31
C GLN A 569 -15.00 34.05 8.75
N SER A 570 -15.25 33.15 9.70
CA SER A 570 -16.56 32.98 10.34
C SER A 570 -16.38 33.31 11.82
N GLU A 571 -17.24 34.20 12.30
CA GLU A 571 -17.20 34.83 13.60
C GLU A 571 -17.09 33.83 14.75
N GLN A 572 -16.29 34.22 15.75
CA GLN A 572 -16.00 33.59 17.06
C GLN A 572 -14.75 32.67 17.12
N PRO A 573 -13.68 33.08 17.86
CA PRO A 573 -12.57 32.19 18.19
C PRO A 573 -13.03 31.16 19.26
N PRO A 574 -12.72 29.86 19.11
CA PRO A 574 -12.98 28.91 20.18
C PRO A 574 -12.12 29.25 21.41
N ILE A 575 -12.80 29.45 22.53
CA ILE A 575 -12.25 29.66 23.87
C ILE A 575 -11.50 28.39 24.31
N ALA A 576 -10.21 28.27 23.99
CA ALA A 576 -9.15 27.54 24.72
C ALA A 576 -7.91 27.27 23.83
N TYR A 577 -7.08 28.28 23.51
CA TYR A 577 -5.97 28.08 22.55
C TYR A 577 -4.57 28.58 22.94
N GLN A 578 -4.30 28.78 24.23
CA GLN A 578 -2.93 29.12 24.70
C GLN A 578 -2.16 28.01 25.42
N PRO A 579 -2.75 27.13 26.26
CA PRO A 579 -1.94 26.22 27.06
C PRO A 579 -1.35 25.05 26.27
N GLN A 580 -1.96 24.61 25.15
CA GLN A 580 -1.51 23.39 24.45
C GLN A 580 -0.22 23.59 23.64
N PHE A 581 -0.07 24.71 22.92
CA PHE A 581 1.19 25.02 22.23
C PHE A 581 2.35 25.28 23.19
N LEU A 582 2.08 25.99 24.29
CA LEU A 582 3.06 26.23 25.36
C LEU A 582 3.49 24.93 26.05
N LYS A 583 2.56 23.98 26.26
CA LYS A 583 2.87 22.63 26.77
C LYS A 583 3.77 21.84 25.81
N HIS A 584 3.57 22.00 24.51
CA HIS A 584 4.32 21.29 23.46
C HIS A 584 5.52 22.07 22.90
N ARG A 585 5.99 23.13 23.55
CA ARG A 585 7.10 23.99 23.07
C ARG A 585 8.40 23.23 22.80
N HIS A 586 8.62 22.10 23.47
CA HIS A 586 9.81 21.26 23.32
C HIS A 586 9.69 20.28 22.14
N ASN A 587 8.50 20.16 21.55
CA ASN A 587 8.28 19.31 20.38
C ASN A 587 8.75 20.00 19.10
N ILE A 588 9.13 19.17 18.13
CA ILE A 588 9.36 19.63 16.78
C ILE A 588 8.02 19.70 16.05
N PHE A 589 7.73 20.87 15.49
CA PHE A 589 6.53 21.14 14.72
C PHE A 589 6.81 20.92 13.23
N GLU A 590 5.87 20.25 12.55
CA GLU A 590 5.90 20.07 11.09
C GLU A 590 4.67 20.76 10.48
N ILE A 591 4.90 21.72 9.56
CA ILE A 591 3.85 22.48 8.90
C ILE A 591 3.96 22.28 7.39
N ALA A 592 2.86 21.93 6.71
CA ALA A 592 2.80 21.86 5.25
C ALA A 592 2.30 23.17 4.66
N ALA A 593 2.97 23.66 3.63
CA ALA A 593 2.48 24.73 2.76
C ALA A 593 1.97 24.13 1.43
N TYR A 594 0.87 24.66 0.90
CA TYR A 594 0.30 24.24 -0.38
C TYR A 594 -0.11 25.42 -1.25
N ASN A 595 0.15 25.34 -2.55
CA ASN A 595 -0.18 26.41 -3.48
C ASN A 595 -1.60 26.27 -4.01
N ARG A 596 -2.46 27.28 -3.83
CA ARG A 596 -3.79 27.33 -4.43
C ARG A 596 -3.66 27.97 -5.81
N THR A 597 -3.42 27.19 -6.86
CA THR A 597 -3.45 27.74 -8.22
C THR A 597 -4.89 28.13 -8.56
N VAL A 598 -5.15 29.44 -8.62
CA VAL A 598 -6.41 29.99 -9.13
C VAL A 598 -6.47 29.72 -10.62
N SER A 599 -7.14 28.63 -11.03
CA SER A 599 -7.60 28.52 -12.40
C SER A 599 -8.79 29.47 -12.56
N ALA A 600 -8.61 30.52 -13.35
CA ALA A 600 -9.70 31.38 -13.78
C ALA A 600 -10.78 30.51 -14.47
N GLY A 601 -12.02 30.59 -13.98
CA GLY A 601 -13.17 29.95 -14.61
C GLY A 601 -13.46 28.51 -14.15
N GLY A 602 -13.84 28.33 -12.89
CA GLY A 602 -14.44 27.08 -12.41
C GLY A 602 -14.49 27.06 -10.89
N LYS A 603 -15.69 26.98 -10.30
CA LYS A 603 -15.87 26.87 -8.85
C LYS A 603 -15.24 25.56 -8.35
N ALA A 604 -13.98 25.61 -7.91
CA ALA A 604 -13.34 24.53 -7.17
C ALA A 604 -13.71 24.68 -5.68
N GLN A 605 -14.71 23.93 -5.23
CA GLN A 605 -14.97 23.71 -3.82
C GLN A 605 -13.90 22.76 -3.27
N CYS A 606 -12.90 23.30 -2.60
CA CYS A 606 -12.27 22.60 -1.48
C CYS A 606 -12.78 23.30 -0.22
N ALA A 607 -13.90 22.82 0.31
CA ALA A 607 -14.39 23.19 1.63
C ALA A 607 -13.53 22.49 2.71
N PRO A 608 -13.38 23.07 3.91
CA PRO A 608 -12.90 22.33 5.08
C PRO A 608 -13.86 21.15 5.36
N PRO A 609 -13.40 20.05 5.99
CA PRO A 609 -14.31 18.99 6.40
C PRO A 609 -15.27 19.54 7.45
N ASP A 610 -16.56 19.57 7.12
CA ASP A 610 -17.65 19.84 8.07
C ASP A 610 -17.59 18.81 9.21
N ARG A 611 -17.35 19.29 10.44
CA ARG A 611 -17.51 18.48 11.66
C ARG A 611 -18.84 18.86 12.32
N GLY A 612 -19.79 17.94 12.21
CA GLY A 612 -20.82 17.74 13.23
C GLY A 612 -22.26 17.79 12.74
N GLN A 613 -22.78 16.67 12.24
CA GLN A 613 -24.02 16.08 12.76
C GLN A 613 -23.88 14.55 12.77
N THR A 614 -24.20 13.96 13.91
CA THR A 614 -24.21 12.53 14.24
C THR A 614 -24.90 11.70 13.17
N GLY A 615 -24.18 10.77 12.56
CA GLY A 615 -24.74 9.82 11.59
C GLY A 615 -23.65 8.97 10.95
N ASP A 616 -23.57 7.74 11.42
CA ASP A 616 -22.71 6.63 11.00
C ASP A 616 -22.51 6.51 9.46
N LYS A 617 -21.42 7.06 8.92
CA LYS A 617 -20.80 6.68 7.62
C LYS A 617 -19.30 7.01 7.63
N SER A 618 -18.50 5.96 7.58
CA SER A 618 -17.05 5.98 7.39
C SER A 618 -16.68 6.47 5.98
N GLU A 619 -16.29 7.72 5.83
CA GLU A 619 -15.54 8.21 4.66
C GLU A 619 -14.07 8.38 5.03
N ASP A 620 -13.25 7.45 4.56
CA ASP A 620 -11.79 7.52 4.56
C ASP A 620 -11.31 8.79 3.83
N THR A 621 -11.00 9.85 4.57
CA THR A 621 -10.34 11.04 4.01
C THR A 621 -8.86 10.73 3.75
N SER A 622 -8.58 9.93 2.73
CA SER A 622 -7.23 9.75 2.20
C SER A 622 -6.98 10.80 1.11
N LEU A 623 -6.11 11.76 1.39
CA LEU A 623 -5.51 12.64 0.36
C LEU A 623 -4.97 11.75 -0.76
N SER A 624 -5.45 11.96 -1.99
CA SER A 624 -4.92 11.26 -3.17
C SER A 624 -3.41 11.48 -3.26
N ARG A 625 -2.64 10.39 -3.37
CA ARG A 625 -1.16 10.37 -3.41
C ARG A 625 -0.52 11.31 -4.45
N SER A 626 -1.29 11.85 -5.40
CA SER A 626 -0.83 12.80 -6.43
C SER A 626 -0.58 14.21 -5.91
N ASP A 627 -1.20 14.63 -4.79
CA ASP A 627 -1.06 16.00 -4.27
C ASP A 627 0.01 16.12 -3.17
N ASP A 628 0.37 15.03 -2.48
CA ASP A 628 1.40 15.05 -1.41
C ASP A 628 2.81 15.39 -1.95
N SER A 629 3.09 15.09 -3.22
CA SER A 629 4.36 15.40 -3.87
C SER A 629 4.57 16.90 -4.15
N LYS A 630 3.48 17.69 -4.18
CA LYS A 630 3.52 19.14 -4.40
C LYS A 630 3.60 19.95 -3.10
N LEU A 631 3.45 19.29 -1.95
CA LEU A 631 3.48 19.93 -0.64
C LEU A 631 4.93 20.14 -0.18
N VAL A 632 5.25 21.38 0.21
CA VAL A 632 6.51 21.66 0.92
C VAL A 632 6.23 21.60 2.41
N ARG A 633 6.99 20.75 3.11
CA ARG A 633 6.86 20.58 4.56
C ARG A 633 8.03 21.28 5.22
N PHE A 634 7.74 22.04 6.27
CA PHE A 634 8.71 22.73 7.10
C PHE A 634 8.79 22.02 8.44
N LYS A 635 10.01 21.81 8.94
CA LYS A 635 10.30 21.21 10.25
C LYS A 635 10.96 22.29 11.11
N GLY A 636 10.50 22.48 12.34
CA GLY A 636 10.99 23.58 13.17
C GLY A 636 10.52 23.52 14.61
N GLN A 637 10.88 24.53 15.40
CA GLN A 637 10.43 24.70 16.78
C GLN A 637 9.53 25.93 16.91
N MET A 638 8.52 25.85 17.77
CA MET A 638 7.69 26.99 18.15
C MET A 638 8.17 27.55 19.50
N ILE A 639 8.50 28.83 19.51
CA ILE A 639 9.05 29.56 20.65
C ILE A 639 8.09 30.71 20.97
N TYR A 640 7.58 30.78 22.20
CA TYR A 640 6.79 31.91 22.64
C TYR A 640 7.71 33.07 23.05
N MET A 641 7.50 34.24 22.46
CA MET A 641 8.23 35.47 22.74
C MET A 641 7.36 36.37 23.64
N PRO A 642 7.63 36.48 24.95
CA PRO A 642 6.79 37.23 25.88
C PRO A 642 6.70 38.73 25.56
N THR A 643 7.80 39.31 25.06
CA THR A 643 7.89 40.73 24.70
C THR A 643 7.04 41.10 23.50
N TRP A 644 6.87 40.17 22.55
CA TRP A 644 6.05 40.35 21.35
C TRP A 644 4.63 39.80 21.53
N ASP A 645 4.43 39.00 22.57
CA ASP A 645 3.23 38.21 22.79
C ASP A 645 2.86 37.32 21.59
N ARG A 646 3.86 36.75 20.92
CA ARG A 646 3.73 35.93 19.71
C ARG A 646 4.41 34.57 19.85
N LEU A 647 3.92 33.59 19.09
CA LEU A 647 4.60 32.32 18.86
C LEU A 647 5.45 32.43 17.59
N LEU A 648 6.77 32.38 17.74
CA LEU A 648 7.72 32.34 16.64
C LEU A 648 8.04 30.90 16.28
N TYR A 649 7.74 30.49 15.06
CA TYR A 649 8.12 29.21 14.48
C TYR A 649 9.36 29.41 13.62
N ILE A 650 10.50 28.86 14.03
CA ILE A 650 11.74 28.85 13.24
C ILE A 650 11.88 27.47 12.62
N CYS A 651 12.07 27.39 11.31
CA CYS A 651 11.98 26.12 10.60
C CYS A 651 12.97 26.00 9.43
N SER A 652 13.08 24.80 8.89
CA SER A 652 13.78 24.52 7.64
C SER A 652 12.93 23.59 6.76
N PRO A 653 13.02 23.72 5.43
CA PRO A 653 12.27 22.88 4.51
C PRO A 653 12.80 21.45 4.54
N ARG A 654 11.88 20.50 4.59
CA ARG A 654 12.18 19.08 4.59
C ARG A 654 12.30 18.57 3.15
N VAL A 655 13.53 18.35 2.71
CA VAL A 655 13.86 17.81 1.40
C VAL A 655 14.88 16.68 1.53
N LYS A 656 14.75 15.61 0.74
CA LYS A 656 15.61 14.42 0.88
C LYS A 656 16.82 14.41 -0.03
N ASN A 657 16.65 14.90 -1.26
CA ASN A 657 17.66 14.83 -2.32
C ASN A 657 17.45 15.98 -3.32
N THR A 658 18.44 16.19 -4.18
CA THR A 658 18.41 17.25 -5.19
C THR A 658 17.25 17.11 -6.19
N HIS A 659 16.79 15.88 -6.43
CA HIS A 659 15.60 15.63 -7.26
C HIS A 659 14.31 16.17 -6.62
N GLU A 660 14.11 15.96 -5.32
CA GLU A 660 12.94 16.49 -4.60
C GLU A 660 13.01 18.01 -4.46
N MET A 661 14.22 18.57 -4.35
CA MET A 661 14.45 20.02 -4.41
C MET A 661 13.97 20.61 -5.73
N ALA A 662 14.35 20.00 -6.86
CA ALA A 662 13.92 20.42 -8.19
C ALA A 662 12.40 20.32 -8.38
N LEU A 663 11.75 19.26 -7.89
CA LEU A 663 10.30 19.12 -7.96
C LEU A 663 9.55 20.18 -7.15
N LYS A 664 10.13 20.61 -6.03
CA LYS A 664 9.54 21.57 -5.10
C LYS A 664 9.95 23.02 -5.39
N ASN A 665 10.75 23.25 -6.44
CA ASN A 665 11.37 24.54 -6.77
C ASN A 665 12.13 25.15 -5.58
N ILE A 666 12.81 24.33 -4.78
CA ILE A 666 13.70 24.80 -3.71
C ILE A 666 15.12 24.63 -4.20
N TYR A 667 15.94 25.66 -4.07
CA TYR A 667 17.34 25.65 -4.47
C TYR A 667 18.25 25.49 -3.25
N LEU A 668 19.50 25.06 -3.50
CA LEU A 668 20.50 24.90 -2.44
C LEU A 668 20.82 26.21 -1.71
N ASN A 669 20.68 27.34 -2.40
CA ASN A 669 20.86 28.67 -1.83
C ASN A 669 19.74 29.06 -0.86
N ASP A 670 18.57 28.43 -0.99
CA ASP A 670 17.44 28.71 -0.11
C ASP A 670 17.60 27.99 1.25
N LEU A 671 18.60 27.11 1.41
CA LEU A 671 18.92 26.44 2.66
C LEU A 671 19.99 27.22 3.43
N SER A 672 19.75 27.48 4.71
CA SER A 672 20.71 28.18 5.59
C SER A 672 22.05 27.45 5.66
N LEU A 673 23.15 28.19 5.57
CA LEU A 673 24.52 27.65 5.66
C LEU A 673 24.84 27.04 7.03
N HIS A 674 24.22 27.54 8.09
CA HIS A 674 24.41 27.05 9.45
C HIS A 674 23.53 25.83 9.77
N ASP A 675 22.56 25.51 8.90
CA ASP A 675 21.69 24.36 9.08
C ASP A 675 22.30 23.14 8.37
N CYS A 676 22.25 22.00 9.05
CA CYS A 676 22.66 20.72 8.50
C CYS A 676 21.81 20.29 7.29
N SER A 677 20.59 20.82 7.11
CA SER A 677 19.68 20.44 6.00
C SER A 677 20.34 20.48 4.62
N ARG A 678 21.25 21.43 4.38
CA ARG A 678 22.04 21.53 3.15
C ARG A 678 22.96 20.33 2.95
N ASP A 679 23.80 20.05 3.95
CA ASP A 679 24.73 18.93 3.92
C ASP A 679 24.00 17.59 3.88
N LEU A 680 22.88 17.48 4.59
CA LEU A 680 22.01 16.30 4.58
C LEU A 680 21.44 16.01 3.19
N THR A 681 21.04 17.06 2.45
CA THR A 681 20.49 16.90 1.11
C THR A 681 21.57 16.48 0.10
N LEU A 682 22.79 16.99 0.24
CA LEU A 682 23.93 16.62 -0.62
C LEU A 682 24.49 15.23 -0.30
N ALA A 683 24.59 14.89 0.99
CA ALA A 683 25.05 13.58 1.44
C ALA A 683 24.10 12.46 0.99
N GLY A 684 22.80 12.75 0.87
CA GLY A 684 21.82 11.82 0.32
C GLY A 684 22.13 11.35 -1.11
N ASP A 685 22.72 12.22 -1.94
CA ASP A 685 23.11 11.88 -3.30
C ASP A 685 24.47 11.15 -3.34
N GLN A 686 25.45 11.63 -2.55
CA GLN A 686 26.81 11.05 -2.50
C GLN A 686 26.84 9.62 -1.96
N GLN A 687 26.08 9.31 -0.91
CA GLN A 687 26.05 7.95 -0.37
C GLN A 687 25.39 6.96 -1.31
N SER A 688 24.61 7.40 -2.30
CA SER A 688 23.80 6.47 -3.08
C SER A 688 24.67 5.54 -3.93
N GLU A 689 25.63 6.02 -4.71
CA GLU A 689 26.27 5.21 -5.75
C GLU A 689 27.18 4.10 -5.22
N GLU A 690 28.16 4.43 -4.36
CA GLU A 690 29.10 3.46 -3.77
C GLU A 690 28.37 2.48 -2.84
N LEU A 691 27.41 2.98 -2.04
CA LEU A 691 26.59 2.13 -1.17
C LEU A 691 25.65 1.23 -1.98
N PHE A 692 25.10 1.72 -3.10
CA PHE A 692 24.28 0.90 -4.00
C PHE A 692 25.11 -0.24 -4.58
N GLU A 693 26.37 0.01 -4.94
CA GLU A 693 27.25 -1.01 -5.49
C GLU A 693 27.60 -2.09 -4.44
N LEU A 694 28.03 -1.68 -3.24
CA LEU A 694 28.30 -2.59 -2.12
C LEU A 694 27.03 -3.35 -1.70
N LEU A 695 25.88 -2.68 -1.67
CA LEU A 695 24.58 -3.30 -1.36
C LEU A 695 24.19 -4.33 -2.43
N ARG A 696 24.43 -4.03 -3.71
CA ARG A 696 24.15 -4.96 -4.80
C ARG A 696 25.02 -6.21 -4.70
N GLN A 697 26.29 -6.05 -4.33
CA GLN A 697 27.20 -7.16 -4.05
C GLN A 697 26.71 -7.99 -2.86
N GLN A 698 26.34 -7.34 -1.74
CA GLN A 698 25.80 -8.02 -0.56
C GLN A 698 24.49 -8.77 -0.86
N GLN A 699 23.60 -8.18 -1.65
CA GLN A 699 22.34 -8.80 -2.07
C GLN A 699 22.59 -10.04 -2.92
N GLU A 700 23.54 -9.98 -3.85
CA GLU A 700 23.88 -11.14 -4.69
C GLU A 700 24.49 -12.27 -3.85
N GLN A 701 25.39 -11.94 -2.92
CA GLN A 701 25.95 -12.93 -1.97
C GLN A 701 24.86 -13.56 -1.10
N THR A 702 23.94 -12.75 -0.57
CA THR A 702 22.82 -13.24 0.25
C THR A 702 21.89 -14.13 -0.58
N ARG A 703 21.60 -13.76 -1.83
CA ARG A 703 20.80 -14.56 -2.76
C ARG A 703 21.47 -15.91 -3.05
N GLN A 704 22.77 -15.93 -3.27
CA GLN A 704 23.54 -17.15 -3.45
C GLN A 704 23.52 -18.03 -2.20
N MET A 705 23.64 -17.43 -1.02
CA MET A 705 23.54 -18.12 0.27
C MET A 705 22.14 -18.73 0.45
N GLU A 706 21.08 -17.99 0.16
CA GLU A 706 19.70 -18.48 0.24
C GLU A 706 19.46 -19.66 -0.71
N LEU A 707 19.97 -19.58 -1.95
CA LEU A 707 19.91 -20.69 -2.91
C LEU A 707 20.67 -21.92 -2.40
N SER A 708 21.82 -21.71 -1.76
CA SER A 708 22.65 -22.77 -1.20
C SER A 708 21.97 -23.43 0.01
N MET A 709 21.36 -22.65 0.90
CA MET A 709 20.54 -23.16 2.01
C MET A 709 19.35 -23.95 1.51
N ARG A 710 18.64 -23.48 0.47
CA ARG A 710 17.52 -24.22 -0.13
C ARG A 710 17.97 -25.54 -0.76
N LYS A 711 19.15 -25.57 -1.38
CA LYS A 711 19.74 -26.82 -1.89
C LYS A 711 20.05 -27.77 -0.73
N LEU A 712 20.70 -27.27 0.33
CA LEU A 712 21.01 -28.04 1.52
C LEU A 712 19.73 -28.63 2.16
N ASP A 713 18.66 -27.85 2.28
CA ASP A 713 17.38 -28.34 2.81
C ASP A 713 16.75 -29.42 1.93
N ARG A 714 16.88 -29.33 0.60
CA ARG A 714 16.42 -30.38 -0.32
C ARG A 714 17.24 -31.66 -0.15
N GLU A 715 18.56 -31.55 -0.07
CA GLU A 715 19.44 -32.70 0.15
C GLU A 715 19.19 -33.33 1.52
N ARG A 716 18.96 -32.52 2.56
CA ARG A 716 18.58 -33.01 3.88
C ARG A 716 17.26 -33.77 3.87
N LYS A 717 16.24 -33.27 3.16
CA LYS A 717 14.95 -33.96 3.00
C LYS A 717 15.08 -35.26 2.19
N ARG A 718 15.94 -35.27 1.16
CA ARG A 718 16.25 -36.50 0.41
C ARG A 718 16.94 -37.53 1.29
N ALA A 719 17.95 -37.12 2.05
CA ALA A 719 18.63 -37.98 3.01
C ALA A 719 17.65 -38.53 4.06
N ASP A 720 16.74 -37.70 4.59
CA ASP A 720 15.71 -38.13 5.52
C ASP A 720 14.72 -39.13 4.89
N SER A 721 14.31 -38.92 3.64
CA SER A 721 13.43 -39.86 2.92
C SER A 721 14.09 -41.22 2.75
N LEU A 722 15.35 -41.25 2.30
CA LEU A 722 16.14 -42.47 2.14
C LEU A 722 16.34 -43.20 3.47
N LEU A 723 16.65 -42.45 4.54
CA LEU A 723 16.82 -43.00 5.88
C LEU A 723 15.51 -43.65 6.40
N PHE A 724 14.35 -43.05 6.10
CA PHE A 724 13.04 -43.60 6.47
C PHE A 724 12.54 -44.73 5.57
N GLU A 725 13.10 -44.89 4.36
CA GLU A 725 12.87 -46.06 3.51
C GLU A 725 13.63 -47.29 4.03
N CYS A 726 14.86 -47.10 4.53
CA CYS A 726 15.68 -48.19 5.04
C CYS A 726 15.36 -48.58 6.49
N LEU A 727 14.87 -47.66 7.32
CA LEU A 727 14.68 -47.85 8.76
C LEU A 727 13.31 -47.33 9.21
N PRO A 728 12.65 -47.99 10.20
CA PRO A 728 11.45 -47.46 10.82
C PRO A 728 11.66 -46.04 11.36
N LYS A 729 10.68 -45.15 11.15
CA LYS A 729 10.76 -43.71 11.50
C LYS A 729 11.13 -43.43 12.97
N SER A 730 10.85 -44.36 13.88
CA SER A 730 11.21 -44.28 15.31
C SER A 730 12.71 -44.49 15.53
N VAL A 731 13.29 -45.52 14.89
CA VAL A 731 14.71 -45.89 14.99
C VAL A 731 15.59 -44.86 14.28
N ALA A 732 15.20 -44.47 13.06
CA ALA A 732 15.88 -43.44 12.28
C ALA A 732 16.02 -42.09 13.04
N ARG A 733 14.97 -41.70 13.77
CA ARG A 733 14.98 -40.48 14.60
C ARG A 733 15.87 -40.60 15.84
N LYS A 734 15.98 -41.79 16.45
CA LYS A 734 16.85 -42.06 17.60
C LYS A 734 18.32 -42.04 17.21
N LEU A 735 18.69 -42.75 16.14
CA LEU A 735 20.04 -42.77 15.58
C LEU A 735 20.52 -41.36 15.18
N ARG A 736 19.65 -40.56 14.56
CA ARG A 736 19.97 -39.18 14.16
C ARG A 736 20.24 -38.23 15.32
N LYS A 737 19.61 -38.44 16.48
CA LYS A 737 19.82 -37.60 17.67
C LYS A 737 21.04 -38.03 18.49
N GLY A 738 21.67 -39.16 18.19
CA GLY A 738 22.81 -39.69 18.93
C GLY A 738 22.50 -40.04 20.39
N LEU A 739 21.23 -40.28 20.72
CA LEU A 739 20.76 -40.45 22.10
C LEU A 739 20.92 -41.87 22.65
N ASP A 740 21.09 -42.88 21.79
CA ASP A 740 21.20 -44.29 22.14
C ASP A 740 22.40 -44.94 21.40
N ASP A 741 23.03 -45.96 21.98
CA ASP A 741 24.06 -46.76 21.33
C ASP A 741 23.48 -47.45 20.06
N PRO A 742 24.12 -47.33 18.87
CA PRO A 742 23.57 -47.86 17.63
C PRO A 742 23.22 -49.35 17.70
N MET A 743 24.01 -50.13 18.45
CA MET A 743 23.84 -51.57 18.59
C MET A 743 22.60 -51.96 19.38
N THR A 744 22.25 -51.23 20.44
CA THR A 744 21.02 -51.48 21.22
C THR A 744 19.77 -51.08 20.44
N THR A 745 19.85 -49.98 19.69
CA THR A 745 18.72 -49.50 18.86
C THR A 745 18.41 -50.46 17.70
N ILE A 746 19.44 -51.07 17.09
CA ILE A 746 19.29 -52.08 16.03
C ILE A 746 18.75 -53.41 16.58
N ARG A 747 19.13 -53.81 17.80
CA ARG A 747 18.60 -55.03 18.45
C ARG A 747 17.08 -54.98 18.66
N CYS A 748 16.50 -53.81 18.87
CA CYS A 748 15.04 -53.64 18.94
C CYS A 748 14.31 -53.96 17.63
N ILE A 749 14.99 -53.98 16.48
CA ILE A 749 14.42 -54.37 15.17
C ILE A 749 14.37 -55.90 15.02
N ALA A 750 15.26 -56.63 15.68
CA ALA A 750 15.48 -58.07 15.47
C ALA A 750 14.59 -58.99 16.35
N GLN A 751 13.78 -58.45 17.25
CA GLN A 751 12.85 -59.26 18.05
C GLN A 751 11.45 -59.26 17.40
N PRO A 752 10.99 -60.39 16.82
CA PRO A 752 9.62 -60.51 16.36
C PRO A 752 8.69 -60.49 17.57
N ALA A 753 7.60 -59.73 17.47
CA ALA A 753 6.58 -59.60 18.49
C ALA A 753 5.95 -60.96 18.83
N GLN A 754 6.46 -61.59 19.88
CA GLN A 754 5.74 -62.62 20.63
C GLN A 754 5.53 -62.13 22.07
N SER A 755 4.30 -62.30 22.53
CA SER A 755 3.76 -61.98 23.86
C SER A 755 3.38 -60.51 24.12
N SER A 756 2.07 -60.22 24.09
CA SER A 756 1.23 -60.24 25.30
C SER A 756 0.00 -59.36 25.13
N ARG A 757 -1.15 -60.03 24.93
CA ARG A 757 -2.41 -59.57 25.52
C ARG A 757 -2.24 -59.60 27.04
N LEU A 758 -2.96 -58.69 27.71
CA LEU A 758 -3.16 -58.58 29.17
C LEU A 758 -2.01 -57.98 29.98
N ARG A 759 -2.16 -56.70 30.35
CA ARG A 759 -2.41 -56.32 31.76
C ARG A 759 -2.98 -54.90 31.84
N ASN A 760 -4.09 -54.82 32.56
CA ASN A 760 -4.74 -53.61 33.00
C ASN A 760 -3.91 -52.89 34.07
N HIS A 761 -4.30 -51.63 34.26
CA HIS A 761 -4.23 -50.82 35.47
C HIS A 761 -2.98 -49.99 35.78
N THR A 762 -3.31 -48.70 36.01
CA THR A 762 -2.86 -47.78 37.06
C THR A 762 -1.60 -46.93 36.85
N ASP A 763 -1.86 -45.62 36.94
CA ASP A 763 -1.02 -44.56 37.50
C ASP A 763 0.19 -44.05 36.71
N LEU A 764 -0.03 -42.95 35.98
CA LEU A 764 0.98 -41.94 35.68
C LEU A 764 0.63 -40.64 36.43
N LYS A 765 1.00 -40.60 37.71
CA LYS A 765 1.33 -39.35 38.40
C LYS A 765 2.67 -38.87 37.84
N VAL A 766 2.68 -37.66 37.30
CA VAL A 766 3.91 -36.91 36.99
C VAL A 766 4.37 -36.24 38.28
N PRO A 767 5.60 -36.47 38.78
CA PRO A 767 6.23 -35.53 39.69
C PRO A 767 7.03 -34.50 38.88
N LEU A 768 6.66 -33.24 39.10
CA LEU A 768 7.55 -32.09 38.97
C LEU A 768 8.73 -32.27 39.92
N THR A 769 9.96 -32.19 39.41
CA THR A 769 11.12 -31.84 40.23
C THR A 769 11.93 -30.78 39.51
N LEU A 770 11.91 -29.57 40.09
CA LEU A 770 12.96 -28.58 39.97
C LEU A 770 14.31 -29.24 40.28
N ASN A 771 15.34 -28.89 39.52
CA ASN A 771 16.72 -28.95 40.01
C ASN A 771 17.30 -27.55 39.98
N GLN A 772 17.54 -27.03 41.19
CA GLN A 772 18.50 -25.98 41.47
C GLN A 772 19.93 -26.57 41.47
N HIS A 773 20.89 -25.66 41.23
CA HIS A 773 22.31 -25.68 41.57
C HIS A 773 23.28 -26.55 40.75
N SER A 774 24.08 -25.87 39.92
CA SER A 774 25.42 -25.41 40.33
C SER A 774 25.80 -24.15 39.55
#